data_AF-A0A366H7U7-F1
#
_entry.id   AF-A0A366H7U7-F1
#
_cell.length_a   1.000
_cell.length_b   1.000
_cell.length_c   1.000
_cell.angle_alpha   90.00
_cell.angle_beta   90.00
_cell.angle_gamma   90.00
#
_symmetry.space_group_name_H-M   'P 1'
#
loop_
_entity.id
_entity.type
_entity.pdbx_description
1 polymer ?
#
loop_
_entity_poly.entity_id
_entity_poly.type
_entity_poly.pdbx_seq_one_letter_code
_entity_poly.pdbx_strand_id
1 'polypeptide(L)'
;MASAAPAVAQVTTRTDEVGKRLNEWFQAGTAAGLGAITYENRDGGHSPLNAAEWPQLKVYAPSDAEKGANAHMGPAGAVRQMPLIGNCSMSAPADRGGSLPRLYFIQPQGFLFLTNQYLNTNLFVYPEHQDYDPGWNGVGGYGDLYTANTPFCIIAQGSSYQDQPFVRAFLSATVALPPDTQAALIKSRALMPALQSIFRRSNKMVQSEEDYFTGKAHPPVFDPAQIDEARMVELAHQMKDASIPPVTLLNVVREGTSTAGRDYFEMPSVNSEVVGTSPCGIARIYRRSAANYEITVSARQSGTIKKMPLKIKWVLLQGDPQKVKITPSSPDASEATINVGWHPEMRAATGIQTHRVDIGVFAGNGTAWSAPAFISFYMLPNEMRFLDEKGRVQEICYENGNPDPGIPPPTDLRWLALARRSHNERKSLAMGLLAKGLSEEALVRMKALADEFAPQQEKWRELAAEPAKKTEAEAAEKKLKEDLRKRLEAPEIGGKHSLIEAMYTAIDTLASSPDMFVALQEDLMGLARKSSKGTAVQDIMAARKRLLDWGVLLGQEDIGRVELIADEERLTAGDKHHLKQFHLTVLSQAVLPEFLDRSVAPAYVDQRLTSPKNWRDIHLYDKEGAPIGWMRRANGRRFEFNMEGKLLPEGRGGKAVDVEYKRDPATGRLLFGPK
;
A
#
# COMPACT_ATOMS: atom_id res chain seq x y z
N MET A 1 15.06 65.61 11.02
CA MET A 1 14.87 64.25 11.58
C MET A 1 13.97 63.50 10.62
N ALA A 2 14.54 62.57 9.85
CA ALA A 2 13.76 61.69 8.99
C ALA A 2 13.05 60.67 9.89
N SER A 3 11.72 60.68 9.90
CA SER A 3 10.90 59.66 10.53
C SER A 3 11.23 58.32 9.85
N ALA A 4 11.81 57.40 10.60
CA ALA A 4 11.91 56.01 10.19
C ALA A 4 10.50 55.50 9.91
N ALA A 5 10.25 55.02 8.69
CA ALA A 5 9.05 54.28 8.39
C ALA A 5 8.95 53.10 9.38
N PRO A 6 7.76 52.82 9.95
CA PRO A 6 7.62 51.72 10.90
C PRO A 6 8.08 50.42 10.22
N ALA A 7 8.99 49.68 10.85
CA ALA A 7 9.42 48.39 10.36
C ALA A 7 8.18 47.50 10.21
N VAL A 8 7.80 47.20 8.97
CA VAL A 8 6.68 46.29 8.69
C VAL A 8 7.03 44.95 9.33
N ALA A 9 6.18 44.47 10.24
CA ALA A 9 6.41 43.23 10.97
C ALA A 9 6.64 42.07 9.99
N GLN A 10 7.78 41.39 10.11
CA GLN A 10 8.14 40.24 9.28
C GLN A 10 7.09 39.13 9.42
N VAL A 11 6.80 38.44 8.32
CA VAL A 11 5.90 37.28 8.32
C VAL A 11 6.63 36.01 8.78
N THR A 12 7.94 35.93 8.55
CA THR A 12 8.80 34.85 9.01
C THR A 12 10.21 35.33 9.37
N THR A 13 10.88 34.66 10.30
CA THR A 13 12.28 34.93 10.65
C THR A 13 13.27 34.03 9.88
N ARG A 14 12.77 33.17 8.99
CA ARG A 14 13.59 32.33 8.12
C ARG A 14 14.51 33.16 7.24
N THR A 15 15.76 32.72 7.11
CA THR A 15 16.82 33.41 6.34
C THR A 15 17.16 32.74 5.01
N ASP A 16 16.50 31.63 4.70
CA ASP A 16 16.57 30.97 3.40
C ASP A 16 15.89 31.80 2.30
N GLU A 17 16.10 31.40 1.05
CA GLU A 17 15.59 32.14 -0.12
C GLU A 17 14.06 32.28 -0.09
N VAL A 18 13.35 31.23 0.32
CA VAL A 18 11.90 31.27 0.50
C VAL A 18 11.51 32.28 1.56
N GLY A 19 12.12 32.23 2.76
CA GLY A 19 11.81 33.16 3.85
C GLY A 19 12.03 34.63 3.48
N LYS A 20 13.14 34.94 2.79
CA LYS A 20 13.42 36.29 2.26
C LYS A 20 12.33 36.74 1.30
N ARG A 21 11.98 35.90 0.33
CA ARG A 21 10.98 36.23 -0.69
C ARG A 21 9.57 36.43 -0.13
N LEU A 22 9.18 35.62 0.86
CA LEU A 22 7.91 35.80 1.56
C LEU A 22 7.84 37.15 2.28
N ASN A 23 8.93 37.55 2.96
CA ASN A 23 9.01 38.85 3.63
C ASN A 23 8.97 40.01 2.62
N GLU A 24 9.69 39.91 1.50
CA GLU A 24 9.67 40.91 0.42
C GLU A 24 8.26 41.08 -0.16
N TRP A 25 7.58 39.98 -0.51
CA TRP A 25 6.22 40.03 -1.05
C TRP A 25 5.20 40.57 -0.05
N PHE A 26 5.37 40.24 1.24
CA PHE A 26 4.51 40.76 2.30
C PHE A 26 4.72 42.26 2.50
N GLN A 27 5.98 42.73 2.52
CA GLN A 27 6.31 44.16 2.60
C GLN A 27 5.76 44.94 1.40
N ALA A 28 5.76 44.33 0.21
CA ALA A 28 5.16 44.89 -0.99
C ALA A 28 3.61 44.87 -0.99
N GLY A 29 2.97 44.26 0.02
CA GLY A 29 1.51 44.12 0.10
C GLY A 29 0.92 43.12 -0.89
N THR A 30 1.75 42.26 -1.48
CA THR A 30 1.35 41.29 -2.51
C THR A 30 1.16 39.87 -1.98
N ALA A 31 1.55 39.61 -0.73
CA ALA A 31 1.34 38.36 -0.01
C ALA A 31 0.46 38.59 1.23
N ALA A 32 -0.40 37.62 1.55
CA ALA A 32 -1.44 37.73 2.58
C ALA A 32 -0.91 37.64 4.02
N GLY A 33 0.19 36.90 4.23
CA GLY A 33 0.68 36.57 5.57
C GLY A 33 -0.12 35.46 6.27
N LEU A 34 0.02 35.35 7.60
CA LEU A 34 -0.54 34.25 8.41
C LEU A 34 -1.59 34.68 9.45
N GLY A 35 -1.96 35.96 9.53
CA GLY A 35 -2.84 36.45 10.60
C GLY A 35 -4.22 35.77 10.68
N ALA A 36 -4.68 35.15 9.59
CA ALA A 36 -5.93 34.38 9.49
C ALA A 36 -5.78 32.87 9.75
N ILE A 37 -4.54 32.38 9.91
CA ILE A 37 -4.22 30.95 9.96
C ILE A 37 -3.85 30.55 11.39
N THR A 38 -4.29 29.36 11.79
CA THR A 38 -3.96 28.74 13.08
C THR A 38 -3.12 27.49 12.87
N TYR A 39 -2.19 27.24 13.78
CA TYR A 39 -1.40 26.00 13.84
C TYR A 39 -1.80 25.16 15.05
N GLU A 40 -1.97 23.85 14.86
CA GLU A 40 -2.24 22.90 15.96
C GLU A 40 -1.29 21.70 15.89
N ASN A 41 -0.53 21.48 16.96
CA ASN A 41 0.18 20.23 17.20
C ASN A 41 -0.65 19.33 18.13
N ARG A 42 -0.81 18.06 17.78
CA ARG A 42 -1.60 17.09 18.58
C ARG A 42 -0.78 15.90 19.07
N ASP A 43 0.55 15.96 19.09
CA ASP A 43 1.39 14.85 19.56
C ASP A 43 2.06 15.12 20.91
N GLY A 44 1.51 16.06 21.69
CA GLY A 44 2.04 16.42 23.00
C GLY A 44 3.34 17.22 22.94
N GLY A 45 3.62 17.87 21.80
CA GLY A 45 4.85 18.62 21.58
C GLY A 45 6.04 17.73 21.19
N HIS A 46 5.79 16.56 20.62
CA HIS A 46 6.83 15.65 20.16
C HIS A 46 7.42 16.07 18.81
N SER A 47 6.58 16.47 17.85
CA SER A 47 7.03 17.10 16.59
C SER A 47 6.39 18.48 16.44
N PRO A 48 6.72 19.48 17.29
CA PRO A 48 6.14 20.80 17.19
C PRO A 48 6.85 21.62 16.12
N LEU A 49 6.08 22.42 15.37
CA LEU A 49 6.62 23.49 14.53
C LEU A 49 7.34 24.51 15.43
N ASN A 50 8.51 24.99 14.99
CA ASN A 50 9.17 26.12 15.61
C ASN A 50 8.36 27.41 15.35
N ALA A 51 7.41 27.73 16.24
CA ALA A 51 6.53 28.89 16.07
C ALA A 51 7.27 30.25 16.07
N ALA A 52 8.49 30.32 16.63
CA ALA A 52 9.32 31.53 16.56
C ALA A 52 9.76 31.87 15.12
N GLU A 53 9.71 30.91 14.19
CA GLU A 53 9.91 31.17 12.76
C GLU A 53 8.74 31.89 12.09
N TRP A 54 7.59 31.99 12.77
CA TRP A 54 6.33 32.45 12.18
C TRP A 54 5.61 33.47 13.09
N PRO A 55 6.11 34.72 13.22
CA PRO A 55 5.62 35.67 14.22
C PRO A 55 4.12 36.03 14.14
N GLN A 56 3.50 35.89 12.96
CA GLN A 56 2.07 36.16 12.76
C GLN A 56 1.16 34.95 13.03
N LEU A 57 1.74 33.75 13.14
CA LEU A 57 0.98 32.49 13.22
C LEU A 57 0.39 32.31 14.62
N LYS A 58 -0.92 32.08 14.68
CA LYS A 58 -1.60 31.76 15.94
C LYS A 58 -1.42 30.28 16.26
N VAL A 59 -0.86 29.95 17.41
CA VAL A 59 -0.80 28.56 17.90
C VAL A 59 -2.08 28.26 18.68
N TYR A 60 -2.76 27.18 18.33
CA TYR A 60 -3.95 26.73 19.04
C TYR A 60 -3.59 26.37 20.48
N ALA A 61 -4.28 26.99 21.44
CA ALA A 61 -4.14 26.71 22.85
C ALA A 61 -5.34 25.86 23.31
N PRO A 62 -5.13 24.58 23.69
CA PRO A 62 -6.21 23.75 24.20
C PRO A 62 -6.82 24.29 25.49
N SER A 63 -8.14 24.19 25.61
CA SER A 63 -8.89 24.49 26.83
C SER A 63 -8.56 23.50 27.96
N ASP A 64 -8.81 23.87 29.21
CA ASP A 64 -8.60 22.97 30.36
C ASP A 64 -9.49 21.72 30.29
N ALA A 65 -10.66 21.82 29.67
CA ALA A 65 -11.53 20.66 29.39
C ALA A 65 -10.89 19.71 28.37
N GLU A 66 -10.33 20.24 27.27
CA GLU A 66 -9.62 19.42 26.28
C GLU A 66 -8.35 18.78 26.86
N LYS A 67 -7.67 19.46 27.79
CA LYS A 67 -6.54 18.90 28.54
C LYS A 67 -6.98 17.79 29.48
N GLY A 68 -8.01 18.04 30.31
CA GLY A 68 -8.55 17.08 31.26
C GLY A 68 -9.08 15.79 30.60
N ALA A 69 -9.59 15.89 29.38
CA ALA A 69 -10.06 14.74 28.59
C ALA A 69 -9.00 14.13 27.65
N ASN A 70 -7.76 14.66 27.62
CA ASN A 70 -6.72 14.32 26.63
C ASN A 70 -7.16 14.51 25.15
N ALA A 71 -8.22 15.27 24.89
CA ALA A 71 -8.78 15.50 23.57
C ALA A 71 -7.89 16.38 22.66
N HIS A 72 -6.85 17.00 23.22
CA HIS A 72 -5.84 17.77 22.51
C HIS A 72 -4.71 16.91 21.90
N MET A 73 -4.64 15.62 22.24
CA MET A 73 -3.64 14.69 21.72
C MET A 73 -4.25 13.62 20.82
N GLY A 74 -3.42 13.05 19.95
CA GLY A 74 -3.78 11.97 19.05
C GLY A 74 -4.59 12.42 17.84
N PRO A 75 -5.39 11.52 17.22
CA PRO A 75 -6.16 11.86 16.03
C PRO A 75 -7.06 13.06 16.32
N ALA A 76 -7.19 13.95 15.32
CA ALA A 76 -8.14 15.05 15.39
C ALA A 76 -9.55 14.48 15.58
N GLY A 77 -10.22 14.90 16.66
CA GLY A 77 -11.58 14.48 16.99
C GLY A 77 -12.66 15.50 16.65
N ALA A 78 -12.26 16.71 16.23
CA ALA A 78 -13.18 17.80 15.90
C ALA A 78 -12.66 18.63 14.72
N VAL A 79 -13.58 19.24 13.98
CA VAL A 79 -13.26 20.21 12.93
C VAL A 79 -13.17 21.59 13.58
N ARG A 80 -12.04 22.29 13.38
CA ARG A 80 -11.85 23.63 13.91
C ARG A 80 -12.59 24.64 13.03
N GLN A 81 -13.17 25.67 13.66
CA GLN A 81 -13.98 26.68 12.97
C GLN A 81 -13.14 27.73 12.22
N MET A 82 -11.83 27.76 12.48
CA MET A 82 -10.86 28.64 11.85
C MET A 82 -10.00 27.87 10.83
N PRO A 83 -9.44 28.56 9.81
CA PRO A 83 -8.39 28.00 8.96
C PRO A 83 -7.23 27.42 9.78
N LEU A 84 -6.89 26.16 9.53
CA LEU A 84 -5.93 25.44 10.36
C LEU A 84 -5.03 24.52 9.54
N ILE A 85 -3.73 24.59 9.82
CA ILE A 85 -2.73 23.62 9.38
C ILE A 85 -2.18 22.97 10.65
N GLY A 86 -2.21 21.65 10.75
CA GLY A 86 -1.74 20.95 11.95
C GLY A 86 -0.96 19.69 11.64
N ASN A 87 -0.38 19.10 12.70
CA ASN A 87 0.29 17.82 12.60
C ASN A 87 0.15 16.98 13.88
N CYS A 88 0.37 15.68 13.72
CA CYS A 88 0.45 14.74 14.82
C CYS A 88 1.30 13.54 14.40
N SER A 89 2.42 13.32 15.09
CA SER A 89 3.31 12.19 14.83
C SER A 89 3.02 10.94 15.68
N MET A 90 1.85 10.86 16.34
CA MET A 90 1.47 9.65 17.08
C MET A 90 1.07 8.53 16.13
N SER A 91 1.44 7.29 16.46
CA SER A 91 1.12 6.10 15.67
C SER A 91 1.16 4.86 16.54
N ALA A 92 0.57 3.77 16.06
CA ALA A 92 0.82 2.43 16.56
C ALA A 92 1.59 1.64 15.50
N PRO A 93 2.28 0.53 15.87
CA PRO A 93 2.86 -0.38 14.88
C PRO A 93 1.83 -0.82 13.83
N ALA A 94 2.29 -1.10 12.61
CA ALA A 94 1.44 -1.48 11.49
C ALA A 94 0.55 -2.70 11.80
N ASP A 95 1.00 -3.68 12.58
CA ASP A 95 0.18 -4.83 12.97
C ASP A 95 -0.76 -4.55 14.17
N ARG A 96 -0.64 -3.39 14.82
CA ARG A 96 -1.35 -3.02 16.07
C ARG A 96 -2.14 -1.72 15.98
N GLY A 97 -2.62 -1.37 14.80
CA GLY A 97 -3.53 -0.24 14.60
C GLY A 97 -3.05 0.74 13.52
N GLY A 98 -1.74 0.80 13.29
CA GLY A 98 -1.09 1.64 12.28
C GLY A 98 -1.10 3.12 12.62
N SER A 99 -0.85 3.92 11.58
CA SER A 99 -0.87 5.37 11.62
C SER A 99 -2.28 5.96 11.78
N LEU A 100 -2.33 7.26 12.10
CA LEU A 100 -3.59 7.98 12.25
C LEU A 100 -4.42 8.03 10.96
N PRO A 101 -3.84 8.26 9.76
CA PRO A 101 -4.59 8.13 8.51
C PRO A 101 -5.29 6.78 8.38
N ARG A 102 -4.62 5.68 8.76
CA ARG A 102 -5.21 4.34 8.71
C ARG A 102 -6.41 4.21 9.64
N LEU A 103 -6.41 4.84 10.82
CA LEU A 103 -7.58 4.87 11.71
C LEU A 103 -8.83 5.50 11.07
N TYR A 104 -8.65 6.51 10.22
CA TYR A 104 -9.76 7.14 9.52
C TYR A 104 -10.18 6.36 8.27
N PHE A 105 -9.22 5.78 7.55
CA PHE A 105 -9.47 5.18 6.25
C PHE A 105 -10.06 3.77 6.30
N ILE A 106 -10.29 3.19 7.48
CA ILE A 106 -10.89 1.85 7.61
C ILE A 106 -12.38 1.88 7.95
N GLN A 107 -12.98 3.07 8.08
CA GLN A 107 -14.39 3.21 8.44
C GLN A 107 -15.05 4.45 7.81
N PRO A 108 -16.36 4.39 7.48
CA PRO A 108 -17.04 5.50 6.80
C PRO A 108 -17.01 6.83 7.55
N GLN A 109 -17.02 6.79 8.89
CA GLN A 109 -17.09 8.02 9.68
C GLN A 109 -15.76 8.78 9.70
N GLY A 110 -14.64 8.08 9.54
CA GLY A 110 -13.34 8.71 9.36
C GLY A 110 -13.27 9.49 8.04
N PHE A 111 -13.80 8.92 6.96
CA PHE A 111 -13.91 9.61 5.66
C PHE A 111 -14.74 10.88 5.74
N LEU A 112 -15.92 10.80 6.35
CA LEU A 112 -16.80 11.97 6.51
C LEU A 112 -16.15 13.04 7.37
N PHE A 113 -15.50 12.64 8.48
CA PHE A 113 -14.76 13.56 9.33
C PHE A 113 -13.65 14.29 8.57
N LEU A 114 -12.79 13.56 7.89
CA LEU A 114 -11.67 14.12 7.13
C LEU A 114 -12.14 14.98 5.95
N THR A 115 -13.24 14.61 5.29
CA THR A 115 -13.85 15.45 4.26
C THR A 115 -14.34 16.77 4.84
N ASN A 116 -14.96 16.73 6.01
CA ASN A 116 -15.40 17.94 6.71
C ASN A 116 -14.21 18.80 7.14
N GLN A 117 -13.09 18.21 7.57
CA GLN A 117 -11.87 19.00 7.82
C GLN A 117 -11.41 19.71 6.55
N TYR A 118 -11.21 18.94 5.48
CA TYR A 118 -10.73 19.43 4.20
C TYR A 118 -11.58 20.57 3.62
N LEU A 119 -12.92 20.40 3.64
CA LEU A 119 -13.89 21.38 3.16
C LEU A 119 -14.28 22.44 4.20
N ASN A 120 -13.65 22.48 5.38
CA ASN A 120 -13.72 23.59 6.33
C ASN A 120 -12.34 24.19 6.59
N THR A 121 -11.45 24.10 5.60
CA THR A 121 -10.14 24.76 5.64
C THR A 121 -9.24 24.25 6.79
N ASN A 122 -9.35 22.96 7.13
CA ASN A 122 -8.46 22.29 8.07
C ASN A 122 -7.64 21.26 7.30
N LEU A 123 -6.31 21.26 7.48
CA LEU A 123 -5.42 20.25 6.90
C LEU A 123 -4.46 19.75 7.97
N PHE A 124 -4.39 18.43 8.13
CA PHE A 124 -3.40 17.79 8.98
C PHE A 124 -2.36 17.02 8.19
N VAL A 125 -1.13 17.03 8.70
CA VAL A 125 -0.03 16.18 8.25
C VAL A 125 0.20 15.08 9.27
N TYR A 126 0.28 13.84 8.79
CA TYR A 126 0.54 12.66 9.60
C TYR A 126 1.66 11.82 8.97
N PRO A 127 2.63 11.30 9.74
CA PRO A 127 3.55 10.30 9.22
C PRO A 127 2.85 8.96 8.96
N GLU A 128 3.33 8.19 7.97
CA GLU A 128 2.78 6.88 7.62
C GLU A 128 3.12 5.78 8.61
N HIS A 129 4.28 5.88 9.28
CA HIS A 129 4.76 4.93 10.29
C HIS A 129 4.49 3.44 9.97
N GLN A 130 5.24 2.87 9.02
CA GLN A 130 5.22 1.46 8.59
C GLN A 130 4.01 0.99 7.77
N ASP A 131 3.02 1.84 7.52
CA ASP A 131 1.84 1.53 6.69
C ASP A 131 2.11 1.60 5.18
N TYR A 132 3.25 2.15 4.77
CA TYR A 132 3.66 2.29 3.39
C TYR A 132 5.18 2.14 3.24
N ASP A 133 5.68 0.94 3.56
CA ASP A 133 7.10 0.61 3.51
C ASP A 133 7.37 -0.59 2.59
N PRO A 134 8.60 -0.75 2.06
CA PRO A 134 9.00 -1.97 1.37
C PRO A 134 8.80 -3.21 2.24
N GLY A 135 8.76 -4.40 1.64
CA GLY A 135 8.62 -5.66 2.38
C GLY A 135 7.18 -6.12 2.54
N TRP A 136 7.01 -7.21 3.29
CA TRP A 136 5.74 -7.94 3.36
C TRP A 136 5.58 -8.69 4.68
N ASN A 137 4.35 -8.69 5.25
CA ASN A 137 4.02 -9.43 6.47
C ASN A 137 4.97 -9.18 7.66
N GLY A 138 5.50 -7.96 7.79
CA GLY A 138 6.44 -7.59 8.84
C GLY A 138 7.89 -7.99 8.57
N VAL A 139 8.19 -8.67 7.46
CA VAL A 139 9.56 -8.92 7.02
C VAL A 139 9.97 -7.81 6.08
N GLY A 140 10.88 -6.95 6.53
CA GLY A 140 11.28 -5.73 5.82
C GLY A 140 10.25 -4.59 5.83
N GLY A 141 8.99 -4.89 6.17
CA GLY A 141 7.86 -3.96 6.29
C GLY A 141 6.55 -4.65 5.91
N TYR A 142 5.52 -3.87 5.55
CA TYR A 142 4.16 -4.40 5.30
C TYR A 142 3.60 -4.08 3.90
N GLY A 143 4.33 -3.36 3.05
CA GLY A 143 3.77 -2.84 1.81
C GLY A 143 2.81 -1.68 2.05
N ASP A 144 1.85 -1.51 1.15
CA ASP A 144 0.78 -0.51 1.24
C ASP A 144 -0.43 -1.06 2.00
N LEU A 145 -0.64 -0.57 3.22
CA LEU A 145 -1.77 -0.91 4.09
C LEU A 145 -2.94 0.07 3.98
N TYR A 146 -2.88 1.08 3.12
CA TYR A 146 -3.95 2.05 2.97
C TYR A 146 -5.05 1.52 2.04
N THR A 147 -6.28 1.50 2.55
CA THR A 147 -7.49 1.14 1.81
C THR A 147 -7.89 2.19 0.76
N ALA A 148 -7.35 3.40 0.85
CA ALA A 148 -7.71 4.51 -0.01
C ALA A 148 -6.61 5.55 -0.15
N ASN A 149 -6.59 6.21 -1.31
CA ASN A 149 -5.90 7.48 -1.52
C ASN A 149 -6.92 8.62 -1.39
N THR A 150 -6.54 9.72 -0.75
CA THR A 150 -7.47 10.84 -0.49
C THR A 150 -6.75 12.20 -0.55
N PRO A 151 -7.48 13.31 -0.74
CA PRO A 151 -6.90 14.64 -0.66
C PRO A 151 -7.02 15.26 0.75
N PHE A 152 -7.57 14.51 1.73
CA PHE A 152 -8.04 15.10 2.98
C PHE A 152 -6.94 15.50 3.96
N CYS A 153 -5.83 14.77 3.94
CA CYS A 153 -4.64 15.00 4.75
C CYS A 153 -3.38 14.85 3.88
N ILE A 154 -2.22 15.17 4.45
CA ILE A 154 -0.93 14.82 3.89
C ILE A 154 -0.36 13.68 4.71
N ILE A 155 0.00 12.59 4.04
CA ILE A 155 0.71 11.49 4.67
C ILE A 155 2.19 11.62 4.31
N ALA A 156 3.05 11.78 5.31
CA ALA A 156 4.49 11.90 5.14
C ALA A 156 5.16 10.53 5.23
N GLN A 157 6.10 10.22 4.33
CA GLN A 157 6.90 9.00 4.43
C GLN A 157 7.77 9.04 5.69
N GLY A 158 7.77 7.96 6.47
CA GLY A 158 8.56 7.79 7.68
C GLY A 158 7.77 8.05 8.96
N SER A 159 8.47 8.50 10.01
CA SER A 159 7.95 8.64 11.38
C SER A 159 8.03 10.09 11.87
N SER A 160 8.12 10.31 13.19
CA SER A 160 8.21 11.64 13.80
C SER A 160 9.18 12.58 13.08
N TYR A 161 8.83 13.86 13.03
CA TYR A 161 9.56 14.95 12.36
C TYR A 161 9.53 14.94 10.83
N GLN A 162 9.12 13.84 10.18
CA GLN A 162 8.95 13.82 8.71
C GLN A 162 7.72 14.61 8.24
N ASP A 163 6.83 14.97 9.15
CA ASP A 163 5.68 15.84 8.93
C ASP A 163 6.08 17.33 8.80
N GLN A 164 7.15 17.76 9.46
CA GLN A 164 7.57 19.17 9.53
C GLN A 164 7.83 19.83 8.17
N PRO A 165 8.53 19.20 7.21
CA PRO A 165 8.73 19.79 5.89
C PRO A 165 7.43 20.14 5.18
N PHE A 166 6.38 19.31 5.33
CA PHE A 166 5.07 19.58 4.74
C PHE A 166 4.35 20.71 5.47
N VAL A 167 4.32 20.71 6.81
CA VAL A 167 3.71 21.80 7.59
C VAL A 167 4.32 23.15 7.18
N ARG A 168 5.66 23.23 7.08
CA ARG A 168 6.38 24.44 6.65
C ARG A 168 6.01 24.85 5.23
N ALA A 169 6.02 23.91 4.28
CA ALA A 169 5.69 24.21 2.88
C ALA A 169 4.25 24.72 2.70
N PHE A 170 3.28 24.12 3.40
CA PHE A 170 1.88 24.57 3.36
C PHE A 170 1.70 25.95 4.02
N LEU A 171 2.41 26.24 5.11
CA LEU A 171 2.41 27.57 5.73
C LEU A 171 3.03 28.62 4.80
N SER A 172 4.19 28.34 4.21
CA SER A 172 4.86 29.21 3.23
C SER A 172 3.97 29.52 2.04
N ALA A 173 3.31 28.50 1.47
CA ALA A 173 2.40 28.70 0.35
C ALA A 173 1.18 29.54 0.75
N THR A 174 0.66 29.34 1.97
CA THR A 174 -0.45 30.13 2.49
C THR A 174 -0.07 31.60 2.68
N VAL A 175 1.15 31.89 3.16
CA VAL A 175 1.71 33.24 3.22
C VAL A 175 1.71 33.88 1.83
N ALA A 176 2.24 33.15 0.85
CA ALA A 176 2.54 33.67 -0.47
C ALA A 176 1.30 34.07 -1.29
N LEU A 177 0.13 33.49 -1.00
CA LEU A 177 -1.14 33.83 -1.66
C LEU A 177 -1.38 35.35 -1.65
N PRO A 178 -1.90 35.94 -2.75
CA PRO A 178 -2.36 37.32 -2.73
C PRO A 178 -3.45 37.53 -1.66
N PRO A 179 -3.49 38.69 -0.96
CA PRO A 179 -4.44 38.94 0.12
C PRO A 179 -5.91 38.66 -0.25
N ASP A 180 -6.37 39.18 -1.39
CA ASP A 180 -7.74 38.99 -1.85
C ASP A 180 -8.03 37.53 -2.22
N THR A 181 -7.05 36.85 -2.83
CA THR A 181 -7.15 35.42 -3.16
C THR A 181 -7.27 34.58 -1.89
N GLN A 182 -6.42 34.81 -0.88
CA GLN A 182 -6.48 34.07 0.39
C GLN A 182 -7.83 34.28 1.08
N ALA A 183 -8.32 35.52 1.14
CA ALA A 183 -9.61 35.84 1.73
C ALA A 183 -10.77 35.15 0.99
N ALA A 184 -10.76 35.15 -0.34
CA ALA A 184 -11.77 34.48 -1.16
C ALA A 184 -11.75 32.95 -0.95
N LEU A 185 -10.56 32.35 -0.90
CA LEU A 185 -10.38 30.92 -0.65
C LEU A 185 -10.86 30.51 0.74
N ILE A 186 -10.59 31.30 1.78
CA ILE A 186 -11.07 31.04 3.15
C ILE A 186 -12.60 31.15 3.19
N LYS A 187 -13.17 32.24 2.66
CA LYS A 187 -14.62 32.49 2.67
C LYS A 187 -15.41 31.41 1.93
N SER A 188 -14.87 30.90 0.82
CA SER A 188 -15.48 29.84 0.01
C SER A 188 -15.13 28.42 0.46
N ARG A 189 -14.31 28.28 1.52
CA ARG A 189 -13.78 26.99 2.01
C ARG A 189 -13.02 26.18 0.96
N ALA A 190 -12.35 26.88 0.04
CA ALA A 190 -11.55 26.31 -1.05
C ALA A 190 -10.04 26.38 -0.81
N LEU A 191 -9.59 26.93 0.34
CA LEU A 191 -8.16 27.09 0.63
C LEU A 191 -7.39 25.75 0.61
N MET A 192 -7.82 24.74 1.35
CA MET A 192 -7.11 23.44 1.38
C MET A 192 -7.17 22.70 0.04
N PRO A 193 -8.30 22.71 -0.71
CA PRO A 193 -8.30 22.24 -2.09
C PRO A 193 -7.30 22.95 -3.02
N ALA A 194 -7.20 24.27 -2.94
CA ALA A 194 -6.24 25.02 -3.74
C ALA A 194 -4.79 24.70 -3.35
N LEU A 195 -4.50 24.62 -2.04
CA LEU A 195 -3.16 24.28 -1.53
C LEU A 195 -2.75 22.86 -1.92
N GLN A 196 -3.66 21.87 -1.82
CA GLN A 196 -3.42 20.50 -2.30
C GLN A 196 -3.13 20.45 -3.81
N SER A 197 -3.84 21.25 -4.62
CA SER A 197 -3.58 21.31 -6.06
C SER A 197 -2.17 21.81 -6.35
N ILE A 198 -1.77 22.95 -5.78
CA ILE A 198 -0.44 23.52 -6.03
C ILE A 198 0.67 22.65 -5.45
N PHE A 199 0.49 22.05 -4.27
CA PHE A 199 1.47 21.14 -3.65
C PHE A 199 1.81 19.97 -4.58
N ARG A 200 0.77 19.31 -5.10
CA ARG A 200 0.93 18.15 -5.98
C ARG A 200 1.58 18.54 -7.32
N ARG A 201 1.32 19.75 -7.82
CA ARG A 201 1.91 20.29 -9.06
C ARG A 201 3.34 20.80 -8.90
N SER A 202 3.72 21.23 -7.69
CA SER A 202 5.03 21.83 -7.45
C SER A 202 6.11 20.80 -7.19
N ASN A 203 5.78 19.58 -6.73
CA ASN A 203 6.77 18.56 -6.39
C ASN A 203 7.82 18.35 -7.50
N LYS A 204 9.08 18.13 -7.10
CA LYS A 204 10.25 18.02 -8.00
C LYS A 204 10.08 16.97 -9.09
N MET A 205 9.40 15.88 -8.75
CA MET A 205 9.09 14.80 -9.68
C MET A 205 8.10 15.21 -10.77
N VAL A 206 7.27 16.22 -10.58
CA VAL A 206 6.28 16.69 -11.57
C VAL A 206 6.92 17.73 -12.49
N GLN A 207 7.42 17.28 -13.64
CA GLN A 207 8.21 18.09 -14.57
C GLN A 207 7.36 18.66 -15.73
N SER A 208 6.23 18.02 -16.01
CA SER A 208 5.28 18.38 -17.08
C SER A 208 3.84 18.49 -16.55
N GLU A 209 2.92 19.01 -17.36
CA GLU A 209 1.49 18.98 -17.03
C GLU A 209 0.96 17.54 -17.06
N GLU A 210 1.46 16.70 -17.97
CA GLU A 210 1.11 15.30 -18.11
C GLU A 210 1.46 14.48 -16.86
N ASP A 211 2.60 14.75 -16.22
CA ASP A 211 3.00 14.13 -14.96
C ASP A 211 1.92 14.31 -13.86
N TYR A 212 1.21 15.45 -13.88
CA TYR A 212 0.12 15.73 -12.94
C TYR A 212 -1.03 14.73 -13.10
N PHE A 213 -1.23 14.15 -14.27
CA PHE A 213 -2.29 13.17 -14.51
C PHE A 213 -1.77 11.73 -14.41
N THR A 214 -0.88 11.47 -13.45
CA THR A 214 -0.33 10.14 -13.20
C THR A 214 -0.21 9.87 -11.70
N GLY A 215 -0.04 8.61 -11.30
CA GLY A 215 0.23 8.25 -9.90
C GLY A 215 1.48 8.92 -9.31
N LYS A 216 2.39 9.43 -10.16
CA LYS A 216 3.60 10.16 -9.76
C LYS A 216 3.29 11.42 -8.95
N ALA A 217 2.32 12.23 -9.38
CA ALA A 217 1.89 13.43 -8.66
C ALA A 217 0.91 13.12 -7.51
N HIS A 218 0.42 11.88 -7.47
CA HIS A 218 -0.67 11.48 -6.60
C HIS A 218 -0.42 10.20 -5.79
N PRO A 219 0.76 10.02 -5.17
CA PRO A 219 0.93 8.90 -4.26
C PRO A 219 0.04 9.08 -3.02
N PRO A 220 -0.32 7.98 -2.32
CA PRO A 220 -1.01 8.07 -1.03
C PRO A 220 -0.10 8.66 0.06
N VAL A 221 1.22 8.45 -0.06
CA VAL A 221 2.25 8.91 0.87
C VAL A 221 3.32 9.70 0.12
N PHE A 222 3.70 10.85 0.68
CA PHE A 222 4.64 11.78 0.07
C PHE A 222 6.02 11.69 0.73
N ASP A 223 7.04 11.60 -0.11
CA ASP A 223 8.44 11.74 0.31
C ASP A 223 8.79 13.23 0.50
N PRO A 224 9.22 13.66 1.70
CA PRO A 224 9.58 15.05 1.95
C PRO A 224 10.72 15.57 1.06
N ALA A 225 11.58 14.70 0.53
CA ALA A 225 12.65 15.10 -0.38
C ALA A 225 12.11 15.64 -1.72
N GLN A 226 10.88 15.30 -2.11
CA GLN A 226 10.24 15.73 -3.35
C GLN A 226 9.63 17.14 -3.26
N ILE A 227 9.56 17.73 -2.06
CA ILE A 227 9.02 19.07 -1.88
C ILE A 227 9.92 20.09 -2.60
N ASP A 228 9.32 20.83 -3.52
CA ASP A 228 9.88 22.05 -4.09
C ASP A 228 9.12 23.25 -3.49
N GLU A 229 9.59 23.70 -2.33
CA GLU A 229 8.93 24.77 -1.59
C GLU A 229 8.96 26.10 -2.37
N ALA A 230 10.07 26.39 -3.07
CA ALA A 230 10.22 27.60 -3.87
C ALA A 230 9.19 27.65 -5.01
N ARG A 231 9.05 26.56 -5.77
CA ARG A 231 8.03 26.46 -6.82
C ARG A 231 6.61 26.52 -6.24
N MET A 232 6.38 25.92 -5.08
CA MET A 232 5.07 25.95 -4.42
C MET A 232 4.64 27.37 -4.03
N VAL A 233 5.53 28.16 -3.43
CA VAL A 233 5.22 29.56 -3.06
C VAL A 233 5.06 30.46 -4.29
N GLU A 234 5.80 30.21 -5.36
CA GLU A 234 5.62 30.94 -6.62
C GLU A 234 4.25 30.69 -7.25
N LEU A 235 3.81 29.43 -7.32
CA LEU A 235 2.47 29.07 -7.81
C LEU A 235 1.36 29.68 -6.94
N ALA A 236 1.54 29.70 -5.62
CA ALA A 236 0.60 30.35 -4.71
C ALA A 236 0.54 31.86 -4.95
N HIS A 237 1.69 32.53 -5.06
CA HIS A 237 1.77 33.97 -5.25
C HIS A 237 1.17 34.44 -6.58
N GLN A 238 1.31 33.63 -7.63
CA GLN A 238 0.74 33.92 -8.95
C GLN A 238 -0.77 33.64 -9.02
N MET A 239 -1.38 33.04 -7.99
CA MET A 239 -2.78 32.66 -8.01
C MET A 239 -3.71 33.87 -7.94
N LYS A 240 -4.27 34.24 -9.09
CA LYS A 240 -5.31 35.26 -9.25
C LYS A 240 -6.68 34.60 -9.46
N ASP A 241 -7.74 35.40 -9.43
CA ASP A 241 -9.13 34.95 -9.53
C ASP A 241 -9.42 33.87 -10.58
N ALA A 242 -8.94 34.03 -11.82
CA ALA A 242 -9.20 33.09 -12.93
C ALA A 242 -8.35 31.80 -12.82
N SER A 243 -7.25 31.83 -12.08
CA SER A 243 -6.36 30.69 -11.87
C SER A 243 -6.64 29.96 -10.55
N ILE A 244 -7.66 30.36 -9.78
CA ILE A 244 -8.09 29.59 -8.61
C ILE A 244 -8.58 28.21 -9.08
N PRO A 245 -7.97 27.11 -8.61
CA PRO A 245 -8.38 25.77 -9.02
C PRO A 245 -9.85 25.50 -8.67
N PRO A 246 -10.60 24.76 -9.51
CA PRO A 246 -11.90 24.23 -9.13
C PRO A 246 -11.80 23.29 -7.92
N VAL A 247 -12.95 22.98 -7.31
CA VAL A 247 -13.10 21.88 -6.36
C VAL A 247 -13.85 20.75 -7.05
N THR A 248 -13.23 19.57 -7.14
CA THR A 248 -13.88 18.37 -7.70
C THR A 248 -14.72 17.70 -6.63
N LEU A 249 -16.01 17.50 -6.92
CA LEU A 249 -16.98 16.87 -6.02
C LEU A 249 -17.68 15.70 -6.73
N LEU A 250 -17.67 14.54 -6.10
CA LEU A 250 -18.16 13.26 -6.59
C LEU A 250 -19.45 12.85 -5.90
N ASN A 251 -20.30 12.15 -6.65
CA ASN A 251 -21.47 11.46 -6.13
C ASN A 251 -21.61 10.10 -6.81
N VAL A 252 -21.90 9.04 -6.04
CA VAL A 252 -22.23 7.73 -6.60
C VAL A 252 -23.65 7.79 -7.17
N VAL A 253 -23.78 7.55 -8.47
CA VAL A 253 -25.09 7.52 -9.16
C VAL A 253 -25.70 6.13 -9.06
N ARG A 254 -24.89 5.10 -9.31
CA ARG A 254 -25.28 3.69 -9.27
C ARG A 254 -24.07 2.84 -8.94
N GLU A 255 -24.24 1.83 -8.11
CA GLU A 255 -23.23 0.79 -7.87
C GLU A 255 -23.91 -0.58 -7.82
N GLY A 256 -23.22 -1.63 -8.28
CA GLY A 256 -23.74 -2.99 -8.16
C GLY A 256 -23.83 -3.40 -6.70
N THR A 257 -24.89 -4.11 -6.30
CA THR A 257 -25.04 -4.65 -4.95
C THR A 257 -24.37 -6.01 -4.80
N SER A 258 -24.00 -6.35 -3.57
CA SER A 258 -23.48 -7.66 -3.19
C SER A 258 -24.26 -8.18 -1.98
N THR A 259 -24.43 -9.50 -1.89
CA THR A 259 -25.19 -10.19 -0.85
C THR A 259 -24.24 -10.99 0.03
N ALA A 260 -24.22 -10.70 1.33
CA ALA A 260 -23.46 -11.47 2.31
C ALA A 260 -23.88 -12.95 2.30
N GLY A 261 -22.92 -13.86 2.41
CA GLY A 261 -23.15 -15.31 2.34
C GLY A 261 -23.33 -15.86 0.92
N ARG A 262 -23.44 -15.00 -0.09
CA ARG A 262 -23.50 -15.39 -1.51
C ARG A 262 -22.32 -14.85 -2.29
N ASP A 263 -22.15 -13.54 -2.28
CA ASP A 263 -21.15 -12.84 -3.08
C ASP A 263 -19.86 -12.62 -2.28
N TYR A 264 -19.94 -12.54 -0.95
CA TYR A 264 -18.78 -12.45 -0.06
C TYR A 264 -19.12 -13.08 1.30
N PHE A 265 -18.10 -13.42 2.09
CA PHE A 265 -18.26 -14.15 3.36
C PHE A 265 -17.63 -13.37 4.50
N GLU A 266 -18.41 -12.93 5.48
CA GLU A 266 -17.91 -12.19 6.64
C GLU A 266 -18.80 -12.42 7.86
N MET A 267 -18.36 -11.84 8.98
CA MET A 267 -19.22 -11.65 10.15
C MET A 267 -20.52 -10.91 9.78
N PRO A 268 -21.67 -11.22 10.42
CA PRO A 268 -22.94 -10.57 10.15
C PRO A 268 -22.93 -9.04 10.32
N SER A 269 -22.01 -8.51 11.13
CA SER A 269 -21.80 -7.07 11.30
C SER A 269 -21.21 -6.38 10.06
N VAL A 270 -20.63 -7.13 9.12
CA VAL A 270 -20.05 -6.62 7.87
C VAL A 270 -21.04 -6.85 6.73
N ASN A 271 -21.87 -5.85 6.48
CA ASN A 271 -22.96 -5.90 5.49
C ASN A 271 -22.68 -5.06 4.22
N SER A 272 -21.46 -4.56 4.06
CA SER A 272 -21.10 -3.67 2.96
C SER A 272 -19.63 -3.74 2.57
N GLU A 273 -19.36 -3.39 1.33
CA GLU A 273 -18.03 -3.18 0.76
C GLU A 273 -17.56 -1.72 0.89
N VAL A 274 -18.43 -0.83 1.37
CA VAL A 274 -18.16 0.60 1.51
C VAL A 274 -17.24 0.84 2.69
N VAL A 275 -16.02 1.29 2.40
CA VAL A 275 -15.11 1.84 3.38
C VAL A 275 -15.40 3.32 3.61
N GLY A 276 -15.73 4.05 2.55
CA GLY A 276 -16.10 5.45 2.63
C GLY A 276 -16.76 5.94 1.34
N THR A 277 -17.74 6.83 1.47
CA THR A 277 -18.31 7.58 0.34
C THR A 277 -18.46 9.03 0.78
N SER A 278 -17.76 9.92 0.10
CA SER A 278 -17.75 11.36 0.37
C SER A 278 -17.53 12.14 -0.93
N PRO A 279 -17.83 13.45 -0.95
CA PRO A 279 -17.63 14.27 -2.15
C PRO A 279 -16.21 14.28 -2.73
N CYS A 280 -15.16 14.10 -1.92
CA CYS A 280 -13.78 14.15 -2.45
C CYS A 280 -13.04 12.80 -2.38
N GLY A 281 -13.73 11.72 -1.96
CA GLY A 281 -13.15 10.39 -1.83
C GLY A 281 -14.20 9.29 -1.72
N ILE A 282 -14.06 8.26 -2.56
CA ILE A 282 -14.88 7.04 -2.59
C ILE A 282 -13.93 5.87 -2.42
N ALA A 283 -14.20 4.97 -1.47
CA ALA A 283 -13.37 3.80 -1.21
C ALA A 283 -14.21 2.53 -1.03
N ARG A 284 -13.78 1.44 -1.66
CA ARG A 284 -14.42 0.13 -1.61
C ARG A 284 -13.40 -0.96 -1.27
N ILE A 285 -13.80 -1.93 -0.45
CA ILE A 285 -13.10 -3.21 -0.35
C ILE A 285 -13.69 -4.15 -1.39
N TYR A 286 -12.86 -4.62 -2.29
CA TYR A 286 -13.26 -5.53 -3.35
C TYR A 286 -13.25 -6.98 -2.83
N ARG A 287 -14.30 -7.35 -2.09
CA ARG A 287 -14.48 -8.71 -1.53
C ARG A 287 -15.55 -9.54 -2.22
N ARG A 288 -16.46 -8.93 -3.00
CA ARG A 288 -17.42 -9.70 -3.81
C ARG A 288 -16.70 -10.64 -4.75
N SER A 289 -17.25 -11.83 -4.98
CA SER A 289 -16.71 -12.89 -5.83
C SER A 289 -16.82 -12.57 -7.32
N ALA A 290 -17.65 -11.60 -7.72
CA ALA A 290 -17.73 -11.14 -9.10
C ALA A 290 -16.35 -10.74 -9.63
N ALA A 291 -16.09 -11.05 -10.91
CA ALA A 291 -14.83 -10.74 -11.57
C ALA A 291 -14.61 -9.23 -11.77
N ASN A 292 -15.70 -8.47 -11.88
CA ASN A 292 -15.69 -7.03 -12.12
C ASN A 292 -16.56 -6.28 -11.11
N TYR A 293 -16.08 -5.11 -10.70
CA TYR A 293 -16.80 -4.12 -9.90
C TYR A 293 -17.24 -2.99 -10.82
N GLU A 294 -18.55 -2.74 -10.91
CA GLU A 294 -19.11 -1.66 -11.71
C GLU A 294 -19.71 -0.57 -10.81
N ILE A 295 -19.31 0.67 -11.05
CA ILE A 295 -19.83 1.86 -10.39
C ILE A 295 -19.98 3.00 -11.42
N THR A 296 -21.04 3.78 -11.31
CA THR A 296 -21.24 5.02 -12.06
C THR A 296 -21.15 6.20 -11.10
N VAL A 297 -20.25 7.13 -11.40
CA VAL A 297 -19.93 8.28 -10.55
C VAL A 297 -20.12 9.56 -11.34
N SER A 298 -20.71 10.56 -10.70
CA SER A 298 -20.93 11.90 -11.23
C SER A 298 -20.00 12.89 -10.54
N ALA A 299 -19.35 13.74 -11.33
CA ALA A 299 -18.59 14.91 -10.92
C ALA A 299 -19.36 16.23 -11.14
N ARG A 300 -20.68 16.18 -11.44
CA ARG A 300 -21.50 17.36 -11.78
C ARG A 300 -21.58 18.43 -10.70
N GLN A 301 -21.34 18.06 -9.44
CA GLN A 301 -21.35 18.99 -8.32
C GLN A 301 -20.03 19.79 -8.21
N SER A 302 -19.01 19.44 -9.00
CA SER A 302 -17.76 20.19 -9.06
C SER A 302 -18.00 21.64 -9.48
N GLY A 303 -17.18 22.57 -8.96
CA GLY A 303 -17.42 23.99 -9.19
C GLY A 303 -16.19 24.87 -9.03
N THR A 304 -16.28 26.10 -9.54
CA THR A 304 -15.35 27.18 -9.21
C THR A 304 -16.05 28.24 -8.38
N ILE A 305 -15.29 29.07 -7.66
CA ILE A 305 -15.83 30.20 -6.89
C ILE A 305 -16.67 31.14 -7.78
N LYS A 306 -16.31 31.28 -9.07
CA LYS A 306 -16.97 32.17 -10.03
C LYS A 306 -17.88 31.43 -11.04
N LYS A 307 -18.22 30.16 -10.81
CA LYS A 307 -19.10 29.33 -11.69
C LYS A 307 -18.64 29.31 -13.16
N MET A 308 -17.34 29.18 -13.39
CA MET A 308 -16.76 29.04 -14.74
C MET A 308 -17.08 27.65 -15.33
N PRO A 309 -17.12 27.50 -16.67
CA PRO A 309 -17.22 26.21 -17.32
C PRO A 309 -16.09 25.26 -16.90
N LEU A 310 -16.40 23.98 -16.77
CA LEU A 310 -15.46 22.95 -16.31
C LEU A 310 -15.19 21.91 -17.38
N LYS A 311 -13.93 21.48 -17.46
CA LYS A 311 -13.52 20.25 -18.13
C LYS A 311 -13.25 19.18 -17.08
N ILE A 312 -13.91 18.03 -17.19
CA ILE A 312 -13.68 16.89 -16.29
C ILE A 312 -12.72 15.90 -16.93
N LYS A 313 -11.77 15.39 -16.15
CA LYS A 313 -10.82 14.35 -16.57
C LYS A 313 -10.80 13.23 -15.54
N TRP A 314 -10.99 12.00 -16.03
CA TRP A 314 -10.94 10.76 -15.24
C TRP A 314 -9.67 10.01 -15.61
N VAL A 315 -8.88 9.58 -14.63
CA VAL A 315 -7.53 9.06 -14.86
C VAL A 315 -7.27 7.87 -13.95
N LEU A 316 -6.78 6.76 -14.50
CA LEU A 316 -6.19 5.69 -13.70
C LEU A 316 -4.84 6.15 -13.17
N LEU A 317 -4.73 6.31 -11.85
CA LEU A 317 -3.49 6.74 -11.18
C LEU A 317 -2.65 5.55 -10.73
N GLN A 318 -3.30 4.46 -10.31
CA GLN A 318 -2.67 3.20 -9.90
C GLN A 318 -3.58 2.03 -10.25
N GLY A 319 -3.02 0.98 -10.83
CA GLY A 319 -3.75 -0.23 -11.24
C GLY A 319 -3.26 -0.76 -12.59
N ASP A 320 -3.74 -1.95 -12.97
CA ASP A 320 -3.49 -2.52 -14.29
C ASP A 320 -4.46 -1.88 -15.30
N PRO A 321 -3.97 -1.13 -16.31
CA PRO A 321 -4.83 -0.51 -17.31
C PRO A 321 -5.63 -1.52 -18.15
N GLN A 322 -5.20 -2.79 -18.22
CA GLN A 322 -5.97 -3.83 -18.91
C GLN A 322 -7.20 -4.29 -18.13
N LYS A 323 -7.24 -4.02 -16.82
CA LYS A 323 -8.31 -4.43 -15.90
C LYS A 323 -9.19 -3.28 -15.46
N VAL A 324 -8.93 -2.05 -15.91
CA VAL A 324 -9.73 -0.88 -15.55
C VAL A 324 -10.26 -0.20 -16.81
N LYS A 325 -11.58 -0.10 -16.91
CA LYS A 325 -12.26 0.63 -17.99
C LYS A 325 -13.03 1.80 -17.41
N ILE A 326 -12.73 3.01 -17.88
CA ILE A 326 -13.43 4.24 -17.52
C ILE A 326 -14.15 4.74 -18.78
N THR A 327 -15.48 4.76 -18.74
CA THR A 327 -16.33 5.15 -19.88
C THR A 327 -17.18 6.35 -19.50
N PRO A 328 -16.94 7.55 -20.06
CA PRO A 328 -17.85 8.67 -19.88
C PRO A 328 -19.29 8.29 -20.25
N SER A 329 -20.23 8.49 -19.34
CA SER A 329 -21.65 8.17 -19.53
C SER A 329 -22.49 9.41 -19.86
N SER A 330 -21.85 10.57 -20.06
CA SER A 330 -22.47 11.86 -20.36
C SER A 330 -21.70 12.63 -21.43
N PRO A 331 -22.35 13.48 -22.25
CA PRO A 331 -21.70 14.23 -23.32
C PRO A 331 -20.60 15.20 -22.86
N ASP A 332 -20.74 15.74 -21.65
CA ASP A 332 -19.77 16.66 -21.01
C ASP A 332 -18.70 15.93 -20.19
N ALA A 333 -18.70 14.59 -20.22
CA ALA A 333 -17.85 13.71 -19.41
C ALA A 333 -17.92 13.99 -17.89
N SER A 334 -18.97 14.66 -17.40
CA SER A 334 -19.18 14.93 -15.98
C SER A 334 -19.65 13.70 -15.21
N GLU A 335 -19.92 12.60 -15.89
CA GLU A 335 -20.28 11.30 -15.34
C GLU A 335 -19.56 10.21 -16.09
N ALA A 336 -19.10 9.17 -15.38
CA ALA A 336 -18.45 8.02 -15.96
C ALA A 336 -18.89 6.72 -15.26
N THR A 337 -19.06 5.66 -16.06
CA THR A 337 -19.13 4.28 -15.59
C THR A 337 -17.71 3.71 -15.55
N ILE A 338 -17.34 3.21 -14.38
CA ILE A 338 -16.04 2.63 -14.07
C ILE A 338 -16.25 1.14 -13.84
N ASN A 339 -15.48 0.33 -14.56
CA ASN A 339 -15.43 -1.12 -14.38
C ASN A 339 -14.01 -1.50 -13.95
N VAL A 340 -13.88 -2.17 -12.81
CA VAL A 340 -12.60 -2.61 -12.24
C VAL A 340 -12.60 -4.13 -12.09
N GLY A 341 -11.74 -4.80 -12.83
CA GLY A 341 -11.44 -6.22 -12.64
C GLY A 341 -10.68 -6.48 -11.36
N TRP A 342 -10.73 -7.70 -10.82
CA TRP A 342 -9.92 -8.06 -9.66
C TRP A 342 -8.41 -8.03 -9.99
N HIS A 343 -7.61 -7.46 -9.10
CA HIS A 343 -6.16 -7.37 -9.25
C HIS A 343 -5.44 -8.25 -8.22
N PRO A 344 -4.41 -9.03 -8.63
CA PRO A 344 -3.43 -9.55 -7.70
C PRO A 344 -2.55 -8.41 -7.16
N GLU A 345 -1.52 -8.74 -6.39
CA GLU A 345 -0.50 -7.79 -5.98
C GLU A 345 0.08 -7.01 -7.18
N MET A 346 0.37 -5.73 -6.95
CA MET A 346 0.98 -4.83 -7.93
C MET A 346 2.10 -4.02 -7.28
N ARG A 347 2.89 -3.32 -8.11
CA ARG A 347 3.82 -2.29 -7.63
C ARG A 347 3.30 -0.90 -7.98
N ALA A 348 3.25 -0.03 -6.97
CA ALA A 348 3.02 1.39 -7.16
C ALA A 348 4.18 2.04 -7.92
N ALA A 349 3.98 3.25 -8.44
CA ALA A 349 5.05 4.03 -9.09
C ALA A 349 6.23 4.33 -8.13
N THR A 350 5.99 4.29 -6.81
CA THR A 350 7.03 4.42 -5.79
C THR A 350 7.84 3.14 -5.56
N GLY A 351 7.50 2.03 -6.22
CA GLY A 351 8.11 0.71 -6.04
C GLY A 351 7.51 -0.13 -4.90
N ILE A 352 6.65 0.47 -4.07
CA ILE A 352 5.97 -0.19 -2.94
C ILE A 352 4.92 -1.16 -3.46
N GLN A 353 4.81 -2.32 -2.81
CA GLN A 353 3.81 -3.31 -3.16
C GLN A 353 2.43 -2.91 -2.66
N THR A 354 1.41 -3.05 -3.50
CA THR A 354 0.07 -2.56 -3.23
C THR A 354 -1.01 -3.48 -3.80
N HIS A 355 -2.17 -3.46 -3.16
CA HIS A 355 -3.40 -4.14 -3.60
C HIS A 355 -4.52 -3.14 -3.89
N ARG A 356 -4.17 -1.87 -4.12
CA ARG A 356 -5.13 -0.79 -4.33
C ARG A 356 -5.11 -0.31 -5.77
N VAL A 357 -6.29 -0.14 -6.35
CA VAL A 357 -6.51 0.63 -7.58
C VAL A 357 -6.97 2.03 -7.19
N ASP A 358 -6.37 3.05 -7.77
CA ASP A 358 -6.74 4.46 -7.56
C ASP A 358 -7.09 5.13 -8.89
N ILE A 359 -8.24 5.79 -8.92
CA ILE A 359 -8.69 6.63 -10.02
C ILE A 359 -8.80 8.07 -9.51
N GLY A 360 -8.16 9.00 -10.22
CA GLY A 360 -8.25 10.43 -9.96
C GLY A 360 -9.28 11.09 -10.88
N VAL A 361 -10.09 11.97 -10.30
CA VAL A 361 -11.05 12.81 -11.02
C VAL A 361 -10.66 14.27 -10.83
N PHE A 362 -10.50 14.98 -11.94
CA PHE A 362 -9.99 16.35 -11.97
C PHE A 362 -10.99 17.26 -12.68
N ALA A 363 -11.16 18.47 -12.16
CA ALA A 363 -11.90 19.54 -12.80
C ALA A 363 -10.93 20.66 -13.20
N GLY A 364 -11.04 21.13 -14.44
CA GLY A 364 -10.22 22.21 -15.00
C GLY A 364 -11.07 23.38 -15.44
N ASN A 365 -10.63 24.61 -15.16
CA ASN A 365 -11.31 25.85 -15.57
C ASN A 365 -10.66 26.51 -16.81
N GLY A 366 -9.76 25.80 -17.50
CA GLY A 366 -8.96 26.30 -18.62
C GLY A 366 -7.63 26.94 -18.23
N THR A 367 -7.45 27.34 -16.97
CA THR A 367 -6.19 27.93 -16.45
C THR A 367 -5.51 27.03 -15.42
N ALA A 368 -6.30 26.37 -14.58
CA ALA A 368 -5.82 25.51 -13.52
C ALA A 368 -6.68 24.25 -13.39
N TRP A 369 -6.05 23.18 -12.89
CA TRP A 369 -6.67 21.93 -12.53
C TRP A 369 -6.81 21.82 -11.02
N SER A 370 -7.95 21.28 -10.56
CA SER A 370 -8.20 20.98 -9.15
C SER A 370 -7.20 19.97 -8.59
N ALA A 371 -7.09 19.89 -7.25
CA ALA A 371 -6.68 18.65 -6.63
C ALA A 371 -7.64 17.52 -7.06
N PRO A 372 -7.19 16.26 -7.19
CA PRO A 372 -8.08 15.19 -7.53
C PRO A 372 -9.05 14.86 -6.38
N ALA A 373 -10.27 14.51 -6.74
CA ALA A 373 -11.07 13.59 -5.94
C ALA A 373 -10.69 12.16 -6.31
N PHE A 374 -10.76 11.23 -5.35
CA PHE A 374 -10.27 9.86 -5.54
C PHE A 374 -11.38 8.82 -5.50
N ILE A 375 -11.21 7.76 -6.28
CA ILE A 375 -12.00 6.54 -6.23
C ILE A 375 -11.01 5.38 -6.08
N SER A 376 -11.05 4.72 -4.92
CA SER A 376 -10.13 3.64 -4.55
C SER A 376 -10.85 2.30 -4.41
N PHE A 377 -10.23 1.24 -4.93
CA PHE A 377 -10.64 -0.15 -4.72
C PHE A 377 -9.49 -0.91 -4.07
N TYR A 378 -9.71 -1.41 -2.86
CA TYR A 378 -8.73 -2.20 -2.12
C TYR A 378 -9.07 -3.69 -2.23
N MET A 379 -8.18 -4.45 -2.85
CA MET A 379 -8.25 -5.90 -2.91
C MET A 379 -7.62 -6.44 -1.63
N LEU A 380 -8.20 -7.49 -1.04
CA LEU A 380 -7.66 -8.08 0.18
C LEU A 380 -6.38 -8.87 -0.17
N PRO A 381 -5.21 -8.56 0.43
CA PRO A 381 -3.95 -9.26 0.12
C PRO A 381 -3.98 -10.77 0.37
N ASN A 382 -4.82 -11.22 1.31
CA ASN A 382 -5.03 -12.64 1.60
C ASN A 382 -5.99 -13.35 0.64
N GLU A 383 -6.51 -12.65 -0.37
CA GLU A 383 -7.28 -13.27 -1.45
C GLU A 383 -6.42 -13.49 -2.70
N MET A 384 -6.63 -14.62 -3.36
CA MET A 384 -6.11 -14.87 -4.72
C MET A 384 -7.23 -15.46 -5.58
N ARG A 385 -7.42 -14.92 -6.78
CA ARG A 385 -8.48 -15.35 -7.69
C ARG A 385 -7.93 -15.85 -9.01
N PHE A 386 -8.52 -16.93 -9.49
CA PHE A 386 -8.20 -17.54 -10.76
C PHE A 386 -9.40 -17.44 -11.67
N LEU A 387 -9.19 -16.88 -12.87
CA LEU A 387 -10.21 -16.69 -13.89
C LEU A 387 -9.90 -17.60 -15.07
N ASP A 388 -10.93 -18.09 -15.76
CA ASP A 388 -10.73 -18.77 -17.04
C ASP A 388 -10.55 -17.78 -18.20
N GLU A 389 -10.31 -18.30 -19.40
CA GLU A 389 -10.11 -17.51 -20.62
C GLU A 389 -11.30 -16.62 -20.98
N LYS A 390 -12.50 -16.91 -20.46
CA LYS A 390 -13.71 -16.10 -20.64
C LYS A 390 -13.90 -15.06 -19.53
N GLY A 391 -12.95 -14.96 -18.60
CA GLY A 391 -13.02 -14.04 -17.46
C GLY A 391 -13.96 -14.49 -16.34
N ARG A 392 -14.35 -15.77 -16.32
CA ARG A 392 -15.21 -16.32 -15.25
C ARG A 392 -14.35 -16.80 -14.10
N VAL A 393 -14.77 -16.56 -12.86
CA VAL A 393 -14.04 -17.01 -11.67
C VAL A 393 -14.08 -18.53 -11.60
N GLN A 394 -12.93 -19.17 -11.59
CA GLN A 394 -12.76 -20.61 -11.37
C GLN A 394 -12.53 -20.90 -9.89
N GLU A 395 -11.76 -20.04 -9.22
CA GLU A 395 -11.43 -20.24 -7.82
C GLU A 395 -11.12 -18.94 -7.08
N ILE A 396 -11.47 -18.91 -5.79
CA ILE A 396 -11.03 -17.91 -4.82
C ILE A 396 -10.37 -18.63 -3.63
N CYS A 397 -9.10 -18.31 -3.40
CA CYS A 397 -8.39 -18.62 -2.17
C CYS A 397 -8.53 -17.44 -1.21
N TYR A 398 -8.83 -17.69 0.07
CA TYR A 398 -8.97 -16.64 1.10
C TYR A 398 -7.85 -16.63 2.16
N GLU A 399 -6.84 -17.48 1.97
CA GLU A 399 -5.65 -17.58 2.82
C GLU A 399 -4.39 -17.55 1.96
N ASN A 400 -4.35 -16.64 0.99
CA ASN A 400 -3.19 -16.44 0.11
C ASN A 400 -1.95 -16.13 0.95
N GLY A 401 -0.81 -16.71 0.58
CA GLY A 401 0.46 -16.53 1.28
C GLY A 401 1.21 -15.26 0.83
N ASN A 402 2.35 -15.02 1.47
CA ASN A 402 3.28 -13.98 1.03
C ASN A 402 3.84 -14.30 -0.38
N PRO A 403 3.59 -13.47 -1.41
CA PRO A 403 4.14 -13.70 -2.74
C PRO A 403 5.65 -13.45 -2.81
N ASP A 404 6.25 -12.73 -1.86
CA ASP A 404 7.68 -12.46 -1.82
C ASP A 404 8.48 -13.75 -1.47
N PRO A 405 9.48 -14.13 -2.29
CA PRO A 405 10.37 -15.25 -2.01
C PRO A 405 11.30 -15.01 -0.82
N GLY A 406 11.43 -13.78 -0.33
CA GLY A 406 12.30 -13.42 0.79
C GLY A 406 13.76 -13.25 0.40
N ILE A 407 14.04 -12.86 -0.84
CA ILE A 407 15.41 -12.65 -1.30
C ILE A 407 15.97 -11.38 -0.63
N PRO A 408 17.16 -11.45 0.00
CA PRO A 408 17.75 -10.29 0.66
C PRO A 408 18.02 -9.13 -0.30
N PRO A 409 17.96 -7.87 0.18
CA PRO A 409 18.36 -6.73 -0.63
C PRO A 409 19.81 -6.87 -1.10
N PRO A 410 20.20 -6.25 -2.23
CA PRO A 410 21.52 -6.42 -2.82
C PRO A 410 22.67 -5.81 -2.00
N THR A 411 22.37 -5.17 -0.86
CA THR A 411 23.33 -4.67 0.11
C THR A 411 23.56 -5.64 1.28
N ASP A 412 22.87 -6.77 1.32
CA ASP A 412 22.96 -7.75 2.41
C ASP A 412 24.12 -8.73 2.18
N LEU A 413 24.93 -8.96 3.21
CA LEU A 413 26.10 -9.84 3.12
C LEU A 413 25.72 -11.33 3.06
N ARG A 414 24.44 -11.70 3.23
CA ARG A 414 23.92 -13.05 2.96
C ARG A 414 24.21 -13.54 1.55
N TRP A 415 24.31 -12.63 0.56
CA TRP A 415 24.74 -12.99 -0.80
C TRP A 415 26.15 -13.58 -0.83
N LEU A 416 27.09 -13.02 -0.06
CA LEU A 416 28.46 -13.53 0.03
C LEU A 416 28.50 -14.87 0.80
N ALA A 417 27.67 -15.03 1.83
CA ALA A 417 27.55 -16.29 2.56
C ALA A 417 27.02 -17.42 1.66
N LEU A 418 25.97 -17.15 0.88
CA LEU A 418 25.43 -18.09 -0.10
C LEU A 418 26.47 -18.45 -1.17
N ALA A 419 27.19 -17.46 -1.70
CA ALA A 419 28.26 -17.67 -2.67
C ALA A 419 29.31 -18.68 -2.16
N ARG A 420 29.82 -18.50 -0.94
CA ARG A 420 30.77 -19.45 -0.32
C ARG A 420 30.19 -20.84 -0.16
N ARG A 421 28.95 -20.93 0.31
CA ARG A 421 28.26 -22.21 0.50
C ARG A 421 28.06 -22.94 -0.83
N SER A 422 27.73 -22.21 -1.90
CA SER A 422 27.59 -22.77 -3.26
C SER A 422 28.88 -23.42 -3.78
N HIS A 423 30.04 -22.91 -3.35
CA HIS A 423 31.34 -23.48 -3.66
C HIS A 423 31.65 -24.71 -2.79
N ASN A 424 31.51 -24.58 -1.46
CA ASN A 424 31.96 -25.59 -0.49
C ASN A 424 31.01 -26.80 -0.39
N GLU A 425 29.71 -26.58 -0.57
CA GLU A 425 28.65 -27.59 -0.41
C GLU A 425 27.99 -27.96 -1.74
N ARG A 426 28.73 -27.90 -2.86
CA ARG A 426 28.19 -28.11 -4.21
C ARG A 426 27.47 -29.44 -4.45
N LYS A 427 27.74 -30.46 -3.62
CA LYS A 427 27.11 -31.79 -3.67
C LYS A 427 25.89 -31.92 -2.74
N SER A 428 25.61 -30.91 -1.93
CA SER A 428 24.42 -30.91 -1.07
C SER A 428 23.15 -30.83 -1.92
N LEU A 429 22.07 -31.44 -1.44
CA LEU A 429 20.77 -31.35 -2.09
C LEU A 429 20.34 -29.89 -2.29
N ALA A 430 20.55 -29.04 -1.29
CA ALA A 430 20.17 -27.63 -1.35
C ALA A 430 20.86 -26.87 -2.49
N MET A 431 22.18 -27.01 -2.62
CA MET A 431 22.92 -26.36 -3.71
C MET A 431 22.63 -27.01 -5.06
N GLY A 432 22.39 -28.32 -5.09
CA GLY A 432 21.96 -29.03 -6.30
C GLY A 432 20.60 -28.55 -6.83
N LEU A 433 19.64 -28.30 -5.94
CA LEU A 433 18.34 -27.71 -6.30
C LEU A 433 18.51 -26.27 -6.80
N LEU A 434 19.22 -25.42 -6.07
CA LEU A 434 19.49 -24.05 -6.50
C LEU A 434 20.16 -24.00 -7.87
N ALA A 435 21.12 -24.89 -8.13
CA ALA A 435 21.80 -24.97 -9.42
C ALA A 435 20.91 -25.39 -10.59
N LYS A 436 19.83 -26.14 -10.35
CA LYS A 436 18.85 -26.46 -11.41
C LYS A 436 18.04 -25.23 -11.85
N GLY A 437 17.87 -24.24 -10.97
CA GLY A 437 17.10 -23.02 -11.28
C GLY A 437 17.93 -21.89 -11.88
N LEU A 438 19.26 -21.96 -11.81
CA LEU A 438 20.17 -20.92 -12.30
C LEU A 438 20.77 -21.31 -13.66
N SER A 439 21.06 -20.32 -14.50
CA SER A 439 21.87 -20.51 -15.71
C SER A 439 23.32 -20.88 -15.36
N GLU A 440 24.05 -21.44 -16.32
CA GLU A 440 25.48 -21.74 -16.14
C GLU A 440 26.28 -20.46 -15.83
N GLU A 441 25.96 -19.36 -16.52
CA GLU A 441 26.58 -18.05 -16.33
C GLU A 441 26.31 -17.51 -14.92
N ALA A 442 25.05 -17.56 -14.46
CA ALA A 442 24.67 -17.13 -13.11
C ALA A 442 25.40 -17.95 -12.04
N LEU A 443 25.56 -19.26 -12.26
CA LEU A 443 26.28 -20.15 -11.36
C LEU A 443 27.77 -19.83 -11.27
N VAL A 444 28.43 -19.60 -12.41
CA VAL A 444 29.84 -19.19 -12.43
C VAL A 444 30.02 -17.88 -11.68
N ARG A 445 29.14 -16.90 -11.93
CA ARG A 445 29.17 -15.57 -11.31
C ARG A 445 28.92 -15.64 -9.80
N MET A 446 27.95 -16.45 -9.36
CA MET A 446 27.65 -16.68 -7.95
C MET A 446 28.85 -17.29 -7.21
N LYS A 447 29.52 -18.26 -7.83
CA LYS A 447 30.71 -18.91 -7.23
C LYS A 447 31.87 -17.95 -7.08
N ALA A 448 32.11 -17.08 -8.07
CA ALA A 448 33.19 -16.10 -8.04
C ALA A 448 32.98 -14.98 -7.01
N LEU A 449 31.71 -14.65 -6.69
CA LEU A 449 31.35 -13.51 -5.87
C LEU A 449 32.02 -13.50 -4.48
N ALA A 450 32.14 -14.66 -3.84
CA ALA A 450 32.75 -14.77 -2.53
C ALA A 450 34.25 -14.41 -2.53
N ASP A 451 34.97 -14.85 -3.55
CA ASP A 451 36.41 -14.64 -3.70
C ASP A 451 36.71 -13.20 -4.15
N GLU A 452 35.89 -12.65 -5.05
CA GLU A 452 35.97 -11.25 -5.51
C GLU A 452 35.91 -10.25 -4.32
N PHE A 453 35.07 -10.53 -3.32
CA PHE A 453 34.83 -9.64 -2.18
C PHE A 453 35.57 -10.05 -0.90
N ALA A 454 36.31 -11.17 -0.89
CA ALA A 454 37.05 -11.62 0.28
C ALA A 454 38.00 -10.54 0.86
N PRO A 455 38.81 -9.83 0.06
CA PRO A 455 39.73 -8.81 0.59
C PRO A 455 39.00 -7.64 1.27
N GLN A 456 37.86 -7.22 0.73
CA GLN A 456 37.06 -6.14 1.32
C GLN A 456 36.42 -6.57 2.64
N GLN A 457 35.93 -7.82 2.70
CA GLN A 457 35.32 -8.35 3.91
C GLN A 457 36.34 -8.60 5.03
N GLU A 458 37.53 -9.07 4.70
CA GLU A 458 38.64 -9.23 5.65
C GLU A 458 39.05 -7.87 6.23
N LYS A 459 39.27 -6.87 5.37
CA LYS A 459 39.56 -5.50 5.81
C LYS A 459 38.49 -4.95 6.74
N TRP A 460 37.21 -5.13 6.42
CA TRP A 460 36.13 -4.69 7.30
C TRP A 460 36.16 -5.40 8.66
N ARG A 461 36.39 -6.72 8.69
CA ARG A 461 36.48 -7.50 9.93
C ARG A 461 37.66 -7.09 10.80
N GLU A 462 38.82 -6.84 10.20
CA GLU A 462 40.00 -6.33 10.91
C GLU A 462 39.71 -4.98 11.58
N LEU A 463 39.12 -4.03 10.83
CA LEU A 463 38.75 -2.72 11.37
C LEU A 463 37.67 -2.83 12.46
N ALA A 464 36.68 -3.71 12.28
CA ALA A 464 35.58 -3.90 13.22
C ALA A 464 36.02 -4.57 14.53
N ALA A 465 37.12 -5.32 14.53
CA ALA A 465 37.69 -5.93 15.73
C ALA A 465 38.36 -4.88 16.66
N GLU A 466 38.68 -3.70 16.15
CA GLU A 466 39.31 -2.61 16.90
C GLU A 466 38.29 -1.51 17.25
N PRO A 467 37.87 -1.35 18.53
CA PRO A 467 36.88 -0.34 18.92
C PRO A 467 37.27 1.10 18.54
N ALA A 468 38.57 1.40 18.47
CA ALA A 468 39.10 2.70 18.08
C ALA A 468 38.87 3.05 16.60
N LYS A 469 38.59 2.06 15.74
CA LYS A 469 38.42 2.22 14.29
C LYS A 469 36.96 2.12 13.84
N LYS A 470 36.00 2.33 14.75
CA LYS A 470 34.57 2.20 14.47
C LYS A 470 34.12 2.96 13.20
N THR A 471 34.51 4.22 13.06
CA THR A 471 34.13 5.04 11.89
C THR A 471 34.72 4.49 10.58
N GLU A 472 35.95 3.97 10.62
CA GLU A 472 36.61 3.35 9.46
C GLU A 472 35.95 2.01 9.10
N ALA A 473 35.56 1.22 10.11
CA ALA A 473 34.83 -0.02 9.94
C ALA A 473 33.45 0.23 9.30
N GLU A 474 32.70 1.23 9.77
CA GLU A 474 31.41 1.63 9.20
C GLU A 474 31.56 2.10 7.74
N ALA A 475 32.60 2.88 7.44
CA ALA A 475 32.90 3.32 6.07
C ALA A 475 33.29 2.14 5.16
N ALA A 476 34.10 1.19 5.65
CA ALA A 476 34.49 -0.01 4.93
C ALA A 476 33.29 -0.93 4.67
N GLU A 477 32.41 -1.10 5.65
CA GLU A 477 31.16 -1.85 5.51
C GLU A 477 30.24 -1.23 4.46
N LYS A 478 30.03 0.09 4.54
CA LYS A 478 29.21 0.82 3.57
C LYS A 478 29.75 0.66 2.16
N LYS A 479 31.07 0.77 1.99
CA LYS A 479 31.71 0.57 0.69
C LYS A 479 31.54 -0.86 0.18
N LEU A 480 31.78 -1.86 1.02
CA LEU A 480 31.58 -3.28 0.70
C LEU A 480 30.15 -3.54 0.22
N LYS A 481 29.15 -3.05 0.95
CA LYS A 481 27.73 -3.22 0.61
C LYS A 481 27.37 -2.53 -0.71
N GLU A 482 27.92 -1.36 -0.97
CA GLU A 482 27.67 -0.61 -2.21
C GLU A 482 28.34 -1.26 -3.44
N ASP A 483 29.58 -1.73 -3.29
CA ASP A 483 30.28 -2.45 -4.36
C ASP A 483 29.62 -3.80 -4.65
N LEU A 484 29.16 -4.50 -3.61
CA LEU A 484 28.36 -5.73 -3.73
C LEU A 484 27.06 -5.47 -4.50
N ARG A 485 26.32 -4.41 -4.11
CA ARG A 485 25.08 -4.02 -4.79
C ARG A 485 25.30 -3.81 -6.27
N LYS A 486 26.28 -2.99 -6.65
CA LYS A 486 26.64 -2.74 -8.06
C LYS A 486 26.97 -4.04 -8.79
N ARG A 487 27.70 -4.95 -8.15
CA ARG A 487 28.09 -6.23 -8.75
C ARG A 487 26.89 -7.15 -9.00
N LEU A 488 25.95 -7.19 -8.06
CA LEU A 488 24.72 -8.00 -8.13
C LEU A 488 23.75 -7.46 -9.19
N GLU A 489 23.58 -6.13 -9.24
CA GLU A 489 22.70 -5.43 -10.19
C GLU A 489 23.26 -5.38 -11.61
N ALA A 490 24.58 -5.46 -11.78
CA ALA A 490 25.18 -5.48 -13.11
C ALA A 490 24.65 -6.70 -13.91
N PRO A 491 24.33 -6.54 -15.21
CA PRO A 491 23.88 -7.66 -16.04
C PRO A 491 24.96 -8.73 -16.20
N GLU A 492 24.54 -9.96 -16.51
CA GLU A 492 25.43 -11.05 -16.88
C GLU A 492 26.23 -10.72 -18.16
N ILE A 493 27.48 -11.20 -18.25
CA ILE A 493 28.32 -10.99 -19.44
C ILE A 493 27.71 -11.80 -20.60
N GLY A 494 27.12 -11.12 -21.58
CA GLY A 494 26.38 -11.73 -22.69
C GLY A 494 24.89 -11.97 -22.43
N GLY A 495 24.41 -11.72 -21.21
CA GLY A 495 23.00 -11.82 -20.80
C GLY A 495 22.33 -10.46 -20.60
N LYS A 496 20.99 -10.46 -20.51
CA LYS A 496 20.19 -9.25 -20.23
C LYS A 496 19.83 -9.08 -18.74
N HIS A 497 20.09 -10.08 -17.91
CA HIS A 497 19.59 -10.15 -16.52
C HIS A 497 20.72 -10.01 -15.50
N SER A 498 20.42 -9.39 -14.37
CA SER A 498 21.27 -9.29 -13.18
C SER A 498 21.29 -10.61 -12.39
N LEU A 499 22.25 -10.77 -11.46
CA LEU A 499 22.28 -11.98 -10.61
C LEU A 499 21.07 -12.02 -9.66
N ILE A 500 20.51 -10.84 -9.33
CA ILE A 500 19.29 -10.71 -8.54
C ILE A 500 18.11 -11.30 -9.31
N GLU A 501 17.90 -10.87 -10.55
CA GLU A 501 16.82 -11.38 -11.41
C GLU A 501 16.98 -12.87 -11.71
N ALA A 502 18.20 -13.35 -11.92
CA ALA A 502 18.49 -14.77 -12.07
C ALA A 502 18.10 -15.56 -10.81
N MET A 503 18.40 -15.03 -9.61
CA MET A 503 17.98 -15.66 -8.36
C MET A 503 16.47 -15.68 -8.18
N TYR A 504 15.77 -14.57 -8.47
CA TYR A 504 14.30 -14.54 -8.47
C TYR A 504 13.74 -15.62 -9.40
N THR A 505 14.25 -15.70 -10.62
CA THR A 505 13.84 -16.70 -11.62
C THR A 505 14.10 -18.12 -11.14
N ALA A 506 15.25 -18.38 -10.52
CA ALA A 506 15.60 -19.69 -9.98
C ALA A 506 14.65 -20.14 -8.87
N ILE A 507 14.40 -19.26 -7.90
CA ILE A 507 13.47 -19.54 -6.80
C ILE A 507 12.05 -19.73 -7.32
N ASP A 508 11.62 -18.91 -8.28
CA ASP A 508 10.30 -19.02 -8.90
C ASP A 508 10.11 -20.33 -9.65
N THR A 509 11.12 -20.74 -10.42
CA THR A 509 11.15 -22.00 -11.18
C THR A 509 11.05 -23.20 -10.23
N LEU A 510 11.87 -23.21 -9.18
CA LEU A 510 11.85 -24.28 -8.18
C LEU A 510 10.50 -24.34 -7.44
N ALA A 511 9.99 -23.19 -7.01
CA ALA A 511 8.71 -23.13 -6.31
C ALA A 511 7.56 -23.61 -7.20
N SER A 512 7.62 -23.33 -8.50
CA SER A 512 6.58 -23.68 -9.46
C SER A 512 6.61 -25.15 -9.93
N SER A 513 7.66 -25.92 -9.58
CA SER A 513 7.75 -27.36 -9.91
C SER A 513 6.74 -28.16 -9.10
N PRO A 514 5.67 -28.72 -9.70
CA PRO A 514 4.55 -29.30 -8.93
C PRO A 514 4.93 -30.48 -8.04
N ASP A 515 5.93 -31.25 -8.46
CA ASP A 515 6.39 -32.48 -7.82
C ASP A 515 7.54 -32.29 -6.81
N MET A 516 8.11 -31.07 -6.68
CA MET A 516 9.36 -30.85 -5.92
C MET A 516 9.33 -31.49 -4.53
N PHE A 517 8.27 -31.24 -3.76
CA PHE A 517 8.16 -31.81 -2.42
C PHE A 517 7.81 -33.30 -2.43
N VAL A 518 6.89 -33.73 -3.30
CA VAL A 518 6.42 -35.13 -3.34
C VAL A 518 7.56 -36.07 -3.75
N ALA A 519 8.41 -35.64 -4.70
CA ALA A 519 9.55 -36.42 -5.17
C ALA A 519 10.70 -36.49 -4.15
N LEU A 520 10.87 -35.47 -3.30
CA LEU A 520 12.03 -35.30 -2.42
C LEU A 520 11.66 -35.21 -0.93
N GLN A 521 10.49 -35.74 -0.54
CA GLN A 521 9.87 -35.48 0.75
C GLN A 521 10.79 -35.80 1.94
N GLU A 522 11.37 -37.01 1.97
CA GLU A 522 12.20 -37.46 3.08
C GLU A 522 13.48 -36.61 3.20
N ASP A 523 14.11 -36.28 2.07
CA ASP A 523 15.31 -35.47 2.05
C ASP A 523 15.03 -34.02 2.48
N LEU A 524 13.93 -33.43 1.99
CA LEU A 524 13.52 -32.06 2.34
C LEU A 524 13.12 -31.95 3.83
N MET A 525 12.43 -32.95 4.37
CA MET A 525 12.16 -33.03 5.81
C MET A 525 13.45 -33.28 6.60
N GLY A 526 14.40 -34.03 6.05
CA GLY A 526 15.75 -34.19 6.59
C GLY A 526 16.50 -32.87 6.69
N LEU A 527 16.42 -32.03 5.66
CA LEU A 527 16.96 -30.66 5.68
C LEU A 527 16.24 -29.77 6.70
N ALA A 528 14.90 -29.85 6.77
CA ALA A 528 14.12 -29.07 7.72
C ALA A 528 14.52 -29.36 9.18
N ARG A 529 14.78 -30.62 9.53
CA ARG A 529 15.25 -31.02 10.88
C ARG A 529 16.64 -30.46 11.23
N LYS A 530 17.45 -30.10 10.22
CA LYS A 530 18.79 -29.51 10.36
C LYS A 530 18.81 -28.01 10.08
N SER A 531 17.64 -27.40 9.90
CA SER A 531 17.52 -25.99 9.55
C SER A 531 18.01 -25.09 10.68
N SER A 532 18.54 -23.92 10.30
CA SER A 532 18.81 -22.82 11.24
C SER A 532 17.53 -22.19 11.80
N LYS A 533 16.36 -22.45 11.19
CA LYS A 533 15.06 -22.00 11.66
C LYS A 533 14.42 -23.05 12.56
N GLY A 534 14.30 -22.75 13.85
CA GLY A 534 13.77 -23.69 14.85
C GLY A 534 12.32 -24.15 14.59
N THR A 535 11.55 -23.43 13.79
CA THR A 535 10.16 -23.76 13.42
C THR A 535 10.04 -24.51 12.09
N ALA A 536 11.14 -24.79 11.37
CA ALA A 536 11.10 -25.28 9.99
C ALA A 536 10.22 -26.51 9.77
N VAL A 537 10.36 -27.52 10.64
CA VAL A 537 9.54 -28.75 10.58
C VAL A 537 8.06 -28.43 10.81
N GLN A 538 7.74 -27.62 11.82
CA GLN A 538 6.37 -27.22 12.15
C GLN A 538 5.74 -26.42 11.01
N ASP A 539 6.47 -25.47 10.43
CA ASP A 539 5.98 -24.60 9.37
C ASP A 539 5.70 -25.39 8.08
N ILE A 540 6.58 -26.32 7.71
CA ILE A 540 6.38 -27.20 6.55
C ILE A 540 5.20 -28.15 6.79
N MET A 541 5.09 -28.74 7.98
CA MET A 541 3.96 -29.61 8.32
C MET A 541 2.62 -28.85 8.32
N ALA A 542 2.58 -27.64 8.87
CA ALA A 542 1.39 -26.80 8.86
C ALA A 542 0.98 -26.41 7.43
N ALA A 543 1.95 -26.07 6.57
CA ALA A 543 1.68 -25.76 5.17
C ALA A 543 1.22 -27.01 4.39
N ARG A 544 1.84 -28.17 4.59
CA ARG A 544 1.41 -29.45 4.01
C ARG A 544 -0.01 -29.81 4.44
N LYS A 545 -0.35 -29.63 5.72
CA LYS A 545 -1.70 -29.82 6.24
C LYS A 545 -2.72 -28.95 5.51
N ARG A 546 -2.42 -27.68 5.26
CA ARG A 546 -3.32 -26.80 4.49
C ARG A 546 -3.60 -27.36 3.10
N LEU A 547 -2.59 -27.89 2.42
CA LEU A 547 -2.77 -28.50 1.08
C LEU A 547 -3.61 -29.78 1.14
N LEU A 548 -3.50 -30.60 2.18
CA LEU A 548 -4.42 -31.73 2.43
C LEU A 548 -5.84 -31.23 2.68
N ASP A 549 -5.99 -30.23 3.54
CA ASP A 549 -7.30 -29.65 3.90
C ASP A 549 -8.02 -29.03 2.69
N TRP A 550 -7.25 -28.48 1.75
CA TRP A 550 -7.71 -27.86 0.51
C TRP A 550 -7.84 -28.84 -0.66
N GLY A 551 -7.48 -30.11 -0.48
CA GLY A 551 -7.52 -31.12 -1.53
C GLY A 551 -6.60 -30.80 -2.71
N VAL A 552 -5.38 -30.33 -2.42
CA VAL A 552 -4.29 -30.18 -3.40
C VAL A 552 -3.36 -31.41 -3.34
N LEU A 553 -3.21 -31.98 -2.15
CA LEU A 553 -2.47 -33.21 -1.89
C LEU A 553 -3.42 -34.32 -1.40
N LEU A 554 -3.00 -35.57 -1.59
CA LEU A 554 -3.58 -36.78 -1.03
C LEU A 554 -2.62 -37.42 -0.04
N GLY A 555 -3.15 -38.03 1.02
CA GLY A 555 -2.36 -38.73 2.03
C GLY A 555 -2.96 -38.59 3.42
N GLN A 556 -2.41 -39.33 4.38
CA GLN A 556 -2.74 -39.20 5.80
C GLN A 556 -1.54 -38.59 6.55
N GLU A 557 -1.82 -37.73 7.53
CA GLU A 557 -0.77 -36.98 8.25
C GLU A 557 0.20 -37.90 9.01
N ASP A 558 -0.30 -39.03 9.50
CA ASP A 558 0.39 -40.03 10.33
C ASP A 558 1.37 -40.91 9.54
N ILE A 559 1.03 -41.26 8.29
CA ILE A 559 1.90 -42.03 7.39
C ILE A 559 3.06 -41.16 6.88
N GLY A 560 2.92 -39.84 6.95
CA GLY A 560 3.95 -38.88 6.60
C GLY A 560 4.15 -38.67 5.10
N ARG A 561 3.75 -39.61 4.23
CA ARG A 561 3.85 -39.54 2.76
C ARG A 561 2.62 -38.93 2.12
N VAL A 562 2.83 -37.99 1.20
CA VAL A 562 1.77 -37.34 0.42
C VAL A 562 2.02 -37.43 -1.08
N GLU A 563 0.96 -37.36 -1.87
CA GLU A 563 0.97 -37.38 -3.33
C GLU A 563 0.14 -36.21 -3.89
N LEU A 564 0.29 -35.88 -5.16
CA LEU A 564 -0.55 -34.89 -5.84
C LEU A 564 -1.98 -35.42 -5.99
N ILE A 565 -2.99 -34.54 -5.92
CA ILE A 565 -4.39 -34.95 -6.13
C ILE A 565 -4.68 -35.41 -7.56
N ALA A 566 -3.90 -34.93 -8.52
CA ALA A 566 -3.99 -35.29 -9.92
C ALA A 566 -2.62 -35.16 -10.58
N ASP A 567 -2.48 -35.77 -11.76
CA ASP A 567 -1.32 -35.57 -12.63
C ASP A 567 -1.15 -34.08 -12.99
N GLU A 568 0.08 -33.67 -13.29
CA GLU A 568 0.45 -32.27 -13.52
C GLU A 568 -0.41 -31.56 -14.57
N GLU A 569 -0.77 -32.27 -15.65
CA GLU A 569 -1.62 -31.76 -16.73
C GLU A 569 -3.04 -31.42 -16.28
N ARG A 570 -3.50 -32.02 -15.18
CA ARG A 570 -4.86 -31.86 -14.63
C ARG A 570 -4.91 -30.93 -13.43
N LEU A 571 -3.76 -30.46 -12.93
CA LEU A 571 -3.70 -29.46 -11.86
C LEU A 571 -4.26 -28.13 -12.36
N THR A 572 -5.20 -27.57 -11.60
CA THR A 572 -5.75 -26.25 -11.90
C THR A 572 -4.73 -25.15 -11.62
N ALA A 573 -4.98 -23.93 -12.14
CA ALA A 573 -4.14 -22.76 -11.83
C ALA A 573 -4.06 -22.51 -10.31
N GLY A 574 -5.17 -22.72 -9.58
CA GLY A 574 -5.18 -22.62 -8.13
C GLY A 574 -4.35 -23.69 -7.45
N ASP A 575 -4.43 -24.96 -7.89
CA ASP A 575 -3.61 -26.03 -7.31
C ASP A 575 -2.11 -25.74 -7.48
N LYS A 576 -1.70 -25.30 -8.68
CA LYS A 576 -0.31 -24.90 -8.96
C LYS A 576 0.13 -23.73 -8.08
N HIS A 577 -0.75 -22.74 -7.84
CA HIS A 577 -0.47 -21.63 -6.94
C HIS A 577 -0.29 -22.07 -5.48
N HIS A 578 -1.16 -22.95 -4.97
CA HIS A 578 -1.05 -23.48 -3.61
C HIS A 578 0.24 -24.28 -3.42
N LEU A 579 0.61 -25.11 -4.41
CA LEU A 579 1.89 -25.82 -4.43
C LEU A 579 3.06 -24.85 -4.42
N LYS A 580 3.02 -23.80 -5.24
CA LYS A 580 4.05 -22.75 -5.26
C LYS A 580 4.23 -22.10 -3.90
N GLN A 581 3.15 -21.69 -3.24
CA GLN A 581 3.21 -21.09 -1.90
C GLN A 581 3.78 -22.05 -0.86
N PHE A 582 3.43 -23.33 -0.94
CA PHE A 582 4.01 -24.37 -0.10
C PHE A 582 5.51 -24.57 -0.36
N HIS A 583 5.91 -24.63 -1.63
CA HIS A 583 7.31 -24.78 -2.01
C HIS A 583 8.16 -23.58 -1.62
N LEU A 584 7.64 -22.35 -1.67
CA LEU A 584 8.33 -21.20 -1.11
C LEU A 584 8.59 -21.35 0.40
N THR A 585 7.66 -21.95 1.15
CA THR A 585 7.88 -22.27 2.57
C THR A 585 8.96 -23.32 2.74
N VAL A 586 8.96 -24.39 1.93
CA VAL A 586 10.02 -25.42 1.97
C VAL A 586 11.39 -24.82 1.61
N LEU A 587 11.45 -23.98 0.58
CA LEU A 587 12.68 -23.31 0.16
C LEU A 587 13.22 -22.41 1.27
N SER A 588 12.36 -21.60 1.90
CA SER A 588 12.80 -20.67 2.96
C SER A 588 13.02 -21.31 4.32
N GLN A 589 12.46 -22.49 4.58
CA GLN A 589 12.59 -23.17 5.88
C GLN A 589 13.61 -24.29 5.87
N ALA A 590 13.85 -24.96 4.74
CA ALA A 590 14.72 -26.14 4.68
C ALA A 590 15.88 -26.00 3.67
N VAL A 591 15.62 -25.48 2.46
CA VAL A 591 16.63 -25.48 1.38
C VAL A 591 17.64 -24.35 1.56
N LEU A 592 17.15 -23.11 1.74
CA LEU A 592 17.95 -21.89 1.83
C LEU A 592 17.59 -21.06 3.08
N PRO A 593 17.57 -21.64 4.30
CA PRO A 593 17.03 -20.98 5.49
C PRO A 593 17.83 -19.76 5.97
N GLU A 594 19.12 -19.69 5.66
CA GLU A 594 19.98 -18.56 6.03
C GLU A 594 19.99 -17.45 4.98
N PHE A 595 19.50 -17.73 3.77
CA PHE A 595 19.45 -16.77 2.67
C PHE A 595 18.06 -16.17 2.55
N LEU A 596 17.02 -17.00 2.43
CA LEU A 596 15.65 -16.56 2.26
C LEU A 596 15.00 -16.21 3.60
N ASP A 597 14.53 -14.97 3.71
CA ASP A 597 13.78 -14.47 4.85
C ASP A 597 12.39 -14.01 4.41
N ARG A 598 11.39 -14.84 4.69
CA ARG A 598 9.98 -14.57 4.38
C ARG A 598 9.09 -15.09 5.49
N SER A 599 7.98 -14.39 5.69
CA SER A 599 6.88 -14.89 6.51
C SER A 599 6.22 -16.11 5.86
N VAL A 600 5.95 -17.13 6.66
CA VAL A 600 5.16 -18.32 6.28
C VAL A 600 3.67 -18.16 6.57
N ALA A 601 3.28 -17.04 7.18
CA ALA A 601 1.90 -16.70 7.46
C ALA A 601 1.16 -16.29 6.18
N PRO A 602 -0.19 -16.38 6.17
CA PRO A 602 -1.00 -15.76 5.13
C PRO A 602 -0.69 -14.26 5.00
N ALA A 603 -0.88 -13.69 3.82
CA ALA A 603 -0.72 -12.26 3.59
C ALA A 603 -1.50 -11.45 4.62
N TYR A 604 -0.84 -10.48 5.22
CA TYR A 604 -1.37 -9.68 6.30
C TYR A 604 -2.49 -8.80 5.76
N VAL A 605 -3.61 -8.81 6.47
CA VAL A 605 -4.69 -7.86 6.29
C VAL A 605 -5.15 -7.41 7.66
N ASP A 606 -5.41 -6.12 7.80
CA ASP A 606 -5.96 -5.58 9.03
C ASP A 606 -7.29 -6.27 9.37
N GLN A 607 -7.38 -6.86 10.57
CA GLN A 607 -8.54 -7.64 11.00
C GLN A 607 -9.81 -6.80 11.14
N ARG A 608 -9.69 -5.47 11.13
CA ARG A 608 -10.84 -4.55 11.08
C ARG A 608 -11.53 -4.57 9.70
N LEU A 609 -10.85 -5.05 8.65
CA LEU A 609 -11.37 -5.08 7.29
C LEU A 609 -12.01 -6.42 6.91
N THR A 610 -11.48 -7.53 7.44
CA THR A 610 -11.87 -8.90 7.08
C THR A 610 -11.57 -9.89 8.21
N SER A 611 -12.41 -10.90 8.37
CA SER A 611 -12.07 -12.07 9.19
C SER A 611 -11.24 -13.08 8.37
N PRO A 612 -10.20 -13.71 8.95
CA PRO A 612 -9.44 -14.78 8.28
C PRO A 612 -10.32 -15.98 7.94
N LYS A 613 -10.16 -16.55 6.74
CA LYS A 613 -10.97 -17.66 6.22
C LYS A 613 -10.03 -18.77 5.76
N ASN A 614 -10.12 -19.95 6.34
CA ASN A 614 -9.21 -21.06 6.07
C ASN A 614 -9.77 -22.04 5.04
N TRP A 615 -10.30 -21.52 3.94
CA TRP A 615 -10.88 -22.30 2.86
C TRP A 615 -10.57 -21.71 1.50
N ARG A 616 -10.81 -22.52 0.46
CA ARG A 616 -10.89 -22.09 -0.94
C ARG A 616 -12.26 -22.45 -1.49
N ASP A 617 -12.77 -21.62 -2.40
CA ASP A 617 -14.00 -21.85 -3.14
C ASP A 617 -13.67 -22.10 -4.62
N ILE A 618 -14.12 -23.24 -5.14
CA ILE A 618 -14.01 -23.62 -6.55
C ILE A 618 -15.40 -23.45 -7.18
N HIS A 619 -15.51 -22.49 -8.09
CA HIS A 619 -16.77 -22.14 -8.75
C HIS A 619 -17.09 -23.15 -9.85
N LEU A 620 -18.37 -23.49 -9.97
CA LEU A 620 -18.85 -24.55 -10.84
C LEU A 620 -19.82 -23.99 -11.86
N TYR A 621 -19.69 -24.46 -13.11
CA TYR A 621 -20.48 -24.03 -14.25
C TYR A 621 -21.08 -25.26 -14.96
N ASP A 622 -22.24 -25.09 -15.58
CA ASP A 622 -22.81 -26.10 -16.47
C ASP A 622 -22.08 -26.14 -17.84
N LYS A 623 -22.59 -26.97 -18.76
CA LYS A 623 -21.97 -27.17 -20.08
C LYS A 623 -22.09 -25.93 -20.96
N GLU A 624 -23.14 -25.16 -20.77
CA GLU A 624 -23.44 -23.89 -21.43
C GLU A 624 -22.61 -22.74 -20.84
N GLY A 625 -22.04 -22.97 -19.65
CA GLY A 625 -21.16 -22.06 -18.95
C GLY A 625 -21.85 -21.13 -17.96
N ALA A 626 -23.11 -21.40 -17.62
CA ALA A 626 -23.84 -20.69 -16.58
C ALA A 626 -23.41 -21.19 -15.19
N PRO A 627 -23.32 -20.31 -14.18
CA PRO A 627 -22.87 -20.69 -12.86
C PRO A 627 -23.94 -21.53 -12.14
N ILE A 628 -23.52 -22.61 -11.50
CA ILE A 628 -24.41 -23.55 -10.78
C ILE A 628 -24.08 -23.63 -9.27
N GLY A 629 -23.17 -22.80 -8.78
CA GLY A 629 -22.77 -22.69 -7.39
C GLY A 629 -21.27 -22.85 -7.23
N TRP A 630 -20.81 -23.23 -6.03
CA TRP A 630 -19.39 -23.50 -5.78
C TRP A 630 -19.21 -24.67 -4.82
N MET A 631 -17.98 -25.16 -4.79
CA MET A 631 -17.52 -26.17 -3.86
C MET A 631 -16.46 -25.55 -2.96
N ARG A 632 -16.68 -25.64 -1.65
CA ARG A 632 -15.73 -25.17 -0.64
C ARG A 632 -14.91 -26.33 -0.10
N ARG A 633 -13.59 -26.17 -0.06
CA ARG A 633 -12.67 -27.07 0.66
C ARG A 633 -12.24 -26.42 1.96
N ALA A 634 -12.54 -27.06 3.08
CA ALA A 634 -12.18 -26.57 4.42
C ALA A 634 -11.96 -27.77 5.37
N ASN A 635 -10.88 -27.73 6.16
CA ASN A 635 -10.59 -28.73 7.19
C ASN A 635 -10.68 -30.18 6.67
N GLY A 636 -10.17 -30.45 5.46
CA GLY A 636 -10.16 -31.79 4.84
C GLY A 636 -11.51 -32.24 4.30
N ARG A 637 -12.54 -31.38 4.34
CA ARG A 637 -13.90 -31.70 3.90
C ARG A 637 -14.29 -30.88 2.67
N ARG A 638 -15.22 -31.45 1.91
CA ARG A 638 -15.88 -30.82 0.76
C ARG A 638 -17.30 -30.42 1.16
N PHE A 639 -17.67 -29.19 0.83
CA PHE A 639 -19.02 -28.65 1.02
C PHE A 639 -19.53 -28.06 -0.29
N GLU A 640 -20.77 -28.34 -0.65
CA GLU A 640 -21.38 -27.83 -1.88
C GLU A 640 -22.38 -26.71 -1.57
N PHE A 641 -22.37 -25.67 -2.39
CA PHE A 641 -23.26 -24.52 -2.28
C PHE A 641 -23.98 -24.31 -3.60
N ASN A 642 -25.24 -23.88 -3.53
CA ASN A 642 -25.99 -23.40 -4.70
C ASN A 642 -25.67 -21.93 -5.02
N MET A 643 -26.31 -21.37 -6.05
CA MET A 643 -26.08 -19.99 -6.49
C MET A 643 -26.57 -18.94 -5.50
N GLU A 644 -27.46 -19.31 -4.59
CA GLU A 644 -28.01 -18.45 -3.55
C GLU A 644 -27.14 -18.43 -2.28
N GLY A 645 -26.06 -19.20 -2.25
CA GLY A 645 -25.17 -19.33 -1.09
C GLY A 645 -25.68 -20.22 0.04
N LYS A 646 -26.63 -21.09 -0.28
CA LYS A 646 -27.12 -22.13 0.64
C LYS A 646 -26.27 -23.38 0.56
N LEU A 647 -26.02 -24.01 1.70
CA LEU A 647 -25.31 -25.27 1.80
C LEU A 647 -26.21 -26.41 1.27
N LEU A 648 -25.59 -27.38 0.60
CA LEU A 648 -26.22 -28.60 0.09
C LEU A 648 -25.59 -29.82 0.81
N PRO A 649 -26.08 -30.20 2.01
CA PRO A 649 -25.47 -31.26 2.82
C PRO A 649 -25.47 -32.64 2.14
N GLU A 650 -26.50 -32.90 1.33
CA GLU A 650 -26.68 -34.14 0.57
C GLU A 650 -26.09 -34.04 -0.86
N GLY A 651 -25.46 -32.90 -1.19
CA GLY A 651 -24.95 -32.59 -2.53
C GLY A 651 -25.99 -31.98 -3.46
N ARG A 652 -25.58 -31.70 -4.70
CA ARG A 652 -26.43 -31.14 -5.77
C ARG A 652 -27.69 -31.97 -6.00
N GLY A 653 -28.85 -31.30 -5.93
CA GLY A 653 -30.18 -31.91 -6.04
C GLY A 653 -30.84 -32.22 -4.69
N GLY A 654 -30.07 -32.20 -3.59
CA GLY A 654 -30.59 -32.32 -2.23
C GLY A 654 -31.19 -31.01 -1.67
N LYS A 655 -31.69 -31.08 -0.43
CA LYS A 655 -32.30 -29.92 0.24
C LYS A 655 -31.25 -28.84 0.59
N ALA A 656 -31.50 -27.61 0.17
CA ALA A 656 -30.66 -26.45 0.49
C ALA A 656 -30.96 -25.89 1.89
N VAL A 657 -29.91 -25.51 2.62
CA VAL A 657 -29.97 -24.99 4.00
C VAL A 657 -29.25 -23.65 4.09
N ASP A 658 -29.81 -22.70 4.84
CA ASP A 658 -29.17 -21.40 5.09
C ASP A 658 -27.88 -21.59 5.90
N VAL A 659 -26.91 -20.69 5.69
CA VAL A 659 -25.60 -20.76 6.31
C VAL A 659 -25.38 -19.57 7.22
N GLU A 660 -24.82 -19.82 8.39
CA GLU A 660 -24.39 -18.79 9.32
C GLU A 660 -22.87 -18.71 9.36
N TYR A 661 -22.35 -17.48 9.39
CA TYR A 661 -20.92 -17.19 9.52
C TYR A 661 -20.65 -16.58 10.90
N LYS A 662 -19.69 -17.13 11.63
CA LYS A 662 -19.35 -16.72 13.00
C LYS A 662 -17.85 -16.66 13.21
N ARG A 663 -17.39 -15.73 14.06
CA ARG A 663 -15.98 -15.66 14.45
C ARG A 663 -15.72 -16.68 15.54
N ASP A 664 -14.71 -17.52 15.32
CA ASP A 664 -14.14 -18.35 16.36
C ASP A 664 -13.48 -17.45 17.41
N PRO A 665 -13.91 -17.45 18.67
CA PRO A 665 -13.30 -16.63 19.71
C PRO A 665 -11.85 -17.05 20.03
N ALA A 666 -11.47 -18.31 19.78
CA ALA A 666 -10.13 -18.79 20.08
C ALA A 666 -9.12 -18.42 18.98
N THR A 667 -9.50 -18.57 17.72
CA THR A 667 -8.58 -18.37 16.58
C THR A 667 -8.82 -17.07 15.82
N GLY A 668 -9.95 -16.40 16.06
CA GLY A 668 -10.38 -15.22 15.30
C GLY A 668 -10.81 -15.51 13.86
N ARG A 669 -10.76 -16.78 13.42
CA ARG A 669 -11.14 -17.23 12.08
C ARG A 669 -12.65 -17.21 11.90
N LEU A 670 -13.08 -17.04 10.66
CA LEU A 670 -14.48 -17.21 10.29
C LEU A 670 -14.79 -18.71 10.22
N LEU A 671 -15.86 -19.11 10.88
CA LEU A 671 -16.48 -20.43 10.81
C LEU A 671 -17.78 -20.32 10.02
N PHE A 672 -18.22 -21.42 9.44
CA PHE A 672 -19.52 -21.52 8.77
C PHE A 672 -20.22 -22.83 9.14
N GLY A 673 -21.55 -22.81 9.14
CA GLY A 673 -22.37 -23.99 9.40
C GLY A 673 -23.83 -23.78 9.00
N PRO A 674 -24.63 -24.85 8.93
CA PRO A 674 -26.07 -24.72 8.73
C PRO A 674 -26.69 -23.92 9.88
N LYS A 675 -27.65 -23.06 9.54
CA LYS A 675 -28.39 -22.23 10.49
C LYS A 675 -29.41 -23.03 11.31
#